data_AF-A0A162K8E5-F1
#
_entry.id   AF-A0A162K8E5-F1
#
_cell.length_a   1.000
_cell.length_b   1.000
_cell.length_c   1.000
_cell.angle_alpha   90.00
_cell.angle_beta   90.00
_cell.angle_gamma   90.00
#
_symmetry.space_group_name_H-M   'P 1'
#
loop_
_entity.id
_entity.type
_entity.pdbx_description
1 polymer ?
#
loop_
_entity_poly.entity_id
_entity_poly.type
_entity_poly.pdbx_seq_one_letter_code
_entity_poly.pdbx_strand_id
1 'polypeptide(L)'
;MIANKMDYKRLYEELLNNQHIPGTFYSSSTKVKYEIRSLFVDLGQVYKEIEEQKLQPIAILIYADVVRIPANFSCILKDMELIIRTRRVEIESEGTAEILLDYQSEKKRAQLTIYGLELAGTLHAVPSYGQGSTPPHSIELTNKGVRLSDKDGKFTIEEVTYVVPTPQFSKLFMSVFQVACLFFESQPGIAIRQLNWLKAFTAQNKDLNSLCVQSTSLLTILTANHGENTFVPLLDKELYRDEIAAFLAAAQSFEEQYHRYLDKNLAIADRKAAATLMLQHEQDTLLFKETLINQAKDNLRSTQNAVESSLHQFEKQQHIVTIAKIDFEYGLKKYHYEQQMKLAFKMVTAILNFAESMGSIIATGGTAAPGEIIDIINSLKEVIEAGGELASLAQTLKECMEKLNELVELINKIYALAAEISEASTDMDFPDELFKKIQETEWEMPKEDLTGEATWKVFQLKTAAALEDAIKKEIEGAREYLLSLDILAVYGQTLASNQVTIIRCSQELFRLLMEKHINQADLARLKEYIKNLEGQESENEEMEQKLYQRYLDIKQILFVALANYKHAYKYWALRDSDVNPNILKDVSELKVDVATLQRDCMEALKQFNPPPQPFQNRIVEITDSKTLESLKETREASWEINLKDSFFENEYRVRLKLMRIWLDGVDATSKVQIRITNSGHYYDDYKNKKFQFNTEPFNRGFSYVGSTIITDGTIAEEFAYDYFIPNPFTTWTIKVQAGPDLSNVTKIRMELAGSLVANYKKKILS
;
A
#
# COMPACT_ATOMS: atom_id res chain seq x y z
N MET A 1 -9.10 19.79 18.05
CA MET A 1 -9.19 20.51 16.76
C MET A 1 -10.53 20.16 16.15
N ILE A 2 -11.41 21.13 15.97
CA ILE A 2 -12.69 20.95 15.27
C ILE A 2 -12.31 20.69 13.80
N ALA A 3 -12.52 19.46 13.31
CA ALA A 3 -12.32 19.16 11.90
C ALA A 3 -13.23 20.09 11.10
N ASN A 4 -12.65 20.94 10.25
CA ASN A 4 -13.43 21.80 9.35
C ASN A 4 -14.37 20.90 8.54
N LYS A 5 -15.68 21.09 8.68
CA LYS A 5 -16.69 20.35 7.94
C LYS A 5 -16.50 20.64 6.44
N MET A 6 -16.32 19.58 5.64
CA MET A 6 -16.03 19.70 4.20
C MET A 6 -17.29 20.13 3.44
N ASP A 7 -17.21 21.23 2.68
CA ASP A 7 -18.29 21.68 1.79
C ASP A 7 -18.16 20.98 0.42
N TYR A 8 -18.85 19.85 0.26
CA TYR A 8 -18.82 19.07 -0.98
C TYR A 8 -19.40 19.81 -2.19
N LYS A 9 -20.35 20.72 -1.99
CA LYS A 9 -20.94 21.49 -3.10
C LYS A 9 -19.87 22.37 -3.73
N ARG A 10 -19.24 23.19 -2.89
CA ARG A 10 -18.16 24.09 -3.33
C ARG A 10 -16.98 23.30 -3.92
N LEU A 11 -16.60 22.19 -3.28
CA LEU A 11 -15.51 21.34 -3.76
C LEU A 11 -15.77 20.81 -5.18
N TYR A 12 -16.98 20.34 -5.46
CA TYR A 12 -17.33 19.83 -6.80
C TYR A 12 -17.51 20.96 -7.83
N GLU A 13 -18.04 22.11 -7.44
CA GLU A 13 -18.11 23.29 -8.32
C GLU A 13 -16.71 23.76 -8.72
N GLU A 14 -15.77 23.85 -7.77
CA GLU A 14 -14.37 24.20 -8.04
C GLU A 14 -13.70 23.16 -8.95
N LEU A 15 -13.94 21.86 -8.74
CA LEU A 15 -13.41 20.80 -9.59
C LEU A 15 -13.92 20.90 -11.04
N LEU A 16 -15.25 21.04 -11.23
CA LEU A 16 -15.88 21.06 -12.55
C LEU A 16 -15.61 22.35 -13.32
N ASN A 17 -15.30 23.46 -12.63
CA ASN A 17 -14.84 24.69 -13.28
C ASN A 17 -13.42 24.56 -13.86
N ASN A 18 -12.59 23.71 -13.25
CA ASN A 18 -11.19 23.53 -13.64
C ASN A 18 -10.96 22.30 -14.53
N GLN A 19 -11.91 21.36 -14.61
CA GLN A 19 -11.75 20.08 -15.31
C GLN A 19 -13.01 19.73 -16.10
N HIS A 20 -12.85 19.34 -17.36
CA HIS A 20 -13.96 18.92 -18.20
C HIS A 20 -14.24 17.42 -18.05
N ILE A 21 -14.86 17.04 -16.93
CA ILE A 21 -15.24 15.63 -16.67
C ILE A 21 -16.54 15.30 -17.42
N PRO A 22 -16.52 14.38 -18.40
CA PRO A 22 -17.70 14.03 -19.19
C PRO A 22 -18.75 13.25 -18.39
N GLY A 23 -20.01 13.47 -18.75
CA GLY A 23 -21.15 12.74 -18.20
C GLY A 23 -21.44 12.98 -16.72
N THR A 24 -20.93 14.06 -16.14
CA THR A 24 -21.19 14.42 -14.73
C THR A 24 -22.62 14.86 -14.48
N PHE A 25 -23.31 15.42 -15.49
CA PHE A 25 -24.68 15.90 -15.38
C PHE A 25 -25.63 15.18 -16.37
N TYR A 26 -26.84 14.88 -15.91
CA TYR A 26 -27.98 14.49 -16.75
C TYR A 26 -29.27 14.88 -16.03
N SER A 27 -30.25 15.39 -16.76
CA SER A 27 -31.59 15.61 -16.24
C SER A 27 -32.63 15.22 -17.28
N SER A 28 -33.63 14.46 -16.86
CA SER A 28 -34.79 14.11 -17.68
C SER A 28 -36.04 14.22 -16.85
N SER A 29 -36.96 15.07 -17.31
CA SER A 29 -38.24 15.31 -16.69
C SER A 29 -39.34 14.98 -17.69
N THR A 30 -40.16 14.01 -17.33
CA THR A 30 -41.41 13.69 -18.02
C THR A 30 -42.57 13.89 -17.05
N LYS A 31 -43.82 13.82 -17.55
CA LYS A 31 -45.00 13.90 -16.69
C LYS A 31 -45.02 12.87 -15.55
N VAL A 32 -44.36 11.73 -15.73
CA VAL A 32 -44.44 10.57 -14.83
C VAL A 32 -43.11 10.24 -14.14
N LYS A 33 -41.99 10.81 -14.59
CA LYS A 33 -40.66 10.46 -14.09
C LYS A 33 -39.77 11.70 -14.06
N TYR A 34 -39.13 11.94 -12.93
CA TYR A 34 -38.03 12.90 -12.79
C TYR A 34 -36.74 12.11 -12.52
N GLU A 35 -35.69 12.38 -13.29
CA GLU A 35 -34.42 11.68 -13.21
C GLU A 35 -33.28 12.70 -13.29
N ILE A 36 -32.38 12.66 -12.31
CA ILE A 36 -31.21 13.55 -12.27
C ILE A 36 -29.95 12.77 -11.89
N ARG A 37 -28.86 13.06 -12.60
CA ARG A 37 -27.49 12.67 -12.25
C ARG A 37 -26.64 13.92 -12.12
N SER A 38 -25.92 14.03 -11.01
CA SER A 38 -24.93 15.08 -10.74
C SER A 38 -23.96 14.58 -9.68
N LEU A 39 -22.70 15.05 -9.62
CA LEU A 39 -21.80 14.70 -8.50
C LEU A 39 -22.38 15.16 -7.15
N PHE A 40 -23.11 16.27 -7.15
CA PHE A 40 -23.81 16.82 -5.99
C PHE A 40 -25.27 17.11 -6.35
N VAL A 41 -26.21 16.64 -5.53
CA VAL A 41 -27.64 16.94 -5.66
C VAL A 41 -28.19 17.48 -4.34
N ASP A 42 -28.89 18.60 -4.42
CA ASP A 42 -29.69 19.13 -3.31
C ASP A 42 -31.15 18.70 -3.46
N LEU A 43 -31.67 17.95 -2.49
CA LEU A 43 -33.04 17.42 -2.54
C LEU A 43 -34.09 18.53 -2.47
N GLY A 44 -33.85 19.60 -1.72
CA GLY A 44 -34.75 20.76 -1.66
C GLY A 44 -34.86 21.46 -3.01
N GLN A 45 -33.74 21.59 -3.73
CA GLN A 45 -33.73 22.14 -5.08
C GLN A 45 -34.50 21.25 -6.07
N VAL A 46 -34.34 19.93 -6.00
CA VAL A 46 -35.10 18.99 -6.87
C VAL A 46 -36.61 19.16 -6.68
N TYR A 47 -37.09 19.22 -5.43
CA TYR A 47 -38.52 19.41 -5.17
C TYR A 47 -39.02 20.78 -5.64
N LYS A 48 -38.21 21.83 -5.47
CA LYS A 48 -38.51 23.17 -5.99
C LYS A 48 -38.65 23.17 -7.52
N GLU A 49 -37.74 22.51 -8.24
CA GLU A 49 -37.80 22.40 -9.70
C GLU A 49 -39.04 21.61 -10.18
N ILE A 50 -39.40 20.53 -9.49
CA ILE A 50 -40.62 19.75 -9.77
C ILE A 50 -41.88 20.62 -9.61
N GLU A 51 -41.93 21.45 -8.56
CA GLU A 51 -43.04 22.37 -8.30
C GLU A 51 -43.11 23.48 -9.36
N GLU A 52 -41.99 24.14 -9.67
CA GLU A 52 -41.89 25.20 -10.68
C GLU A 52 -42.31 24.71 -12.07
N GLN A 53 -41.95 23.47 -12.43
CA GLN A 53 -42.32 22.83 -13.69
C GLN A 53 -43.71 22.17 -13.67
N LYS A 54 -44.42 22.21 -12.53
CA LYS A 54 -45.75 21.59 -12.33
C LYS A 54 -45.78 20.11 -12.69
N LEU A 55 -44.72 19.38 -12.36
CA LEU A 55 -44.60 17.95 -12.60
C LEU A 55 -45.31 17.16 -11.49
N GLN A 56 -45.85 15.98 -11.84
CA GLN A 56 -46.42 15.03 -10.88
C GLN A 56 -45.79 13.65 -11.09
N PRO A 57 -44.47 13.51 -10.84
CA PRO A 57 -43.76 12.27 -11.12
C PRO A 57 -44.25 11.16 -10.19
N ILE A 58 -44.48 9.97 -10.75
CA ILE A 58 -44.66 8.74 -9.96
C ILE A 58 -43.32 8.12 -9.56
N ALA A 59 -42.21 8.61 -10.09
CA ALA A 59 -40.85 8.20 -9.74
C ALA A 59 -39.87 9.37 -9.79
N ILE A 60 -39.12 9.57 -8.71
CA ILE A 60 -37.96 10.46 -8.64
C ILE A 60 -36.71 9.59 -8.50
N LEU A 61 -35.80 9.66 -9.47
CA LEU A 61 -34.53 8.93 -9.46
C LEU A 61 -33.37 9.91 -9.33
N ILE A 62 -32.58 9.75 -8.27
CA ILE A 62 -31.39 10.57 -8.00
C ILE A 62 -30.15 9.69 -8.07
N TYR A 63 -29.16 10.16 -8.82
CA TYR A 63 -27.85 9.54 -8.96
C TYR A 63 -26.77 10.57 -8.61
N ALA A 64 -26.11 10.45 -7.46
CA ALA A 64 -25.08 11.42 -7.06
C ALA A 64 -24.00 10.86 -6.14
N ASP A 65 -22.78 11.41 -6.15
CA ASP A 65 -21.80 11.06 -5.10
C ASP A 65 -22.29 11.53 -3.73
N VAL A 66 -22.81 12.77 -3.66
CA VAL A 66 -23.38 13.35 -2.45
C VAL A 66 -24.79 13.86 -2.71
N VAL A 67 -25.73 13.45 -1.85
CA VAL A 67 -27.08 14.03 -1.77
C VAL A 67 -27.21 14.83 -0.49
N ARG A 68 -27.43 16.13 -0.62
CA ARG A 68 -27.73 17.01 0.51
C ARG A 68 -29.23 17.12 0.72
N ILE A 69 -29.65 16.98 1.97
CA ILE A 69 -31.01 17.25 2.43
C ILE A 69 -30.97 18.48 3.34
N PRO A 70 -31.78 19.53 3.09
CA PRO A 70 -31.80 20.72 3.94
C PRO A 70 -32.17 20.39 5.39
N ALA A 71 -31.73 21.22 6.34
CA ALA A 71 -32.07 21.04 7.75
C ALA A 71 -33.58 21.28 7.96
N ASN A 72 -34.23 20.44 8.77
CA ASN A 72 -35.68 20.48 9.01
C ASN A 72 -36.53 20.32 7.72
N PHE A 73 -35.95 19.69 6.68
CA PHE A 73 -36.67 19.39 5.47
C PHE A 73 -37.71 18.29 5.70
N SER A 74 -38.91 18.49 5.16
CA SER A 74 -39.99 17.50 5.17
C SER A 74 -40.58 17.37 3.76
N CYS A 75 -40.64 16.16 3.23
CA CYS A 75 -41.32 15.88 1.96
C CYS A 75 -42.33 14.72 2.08
N ILE A 76 -43.32 14.72 1.19
CA ILE A 76 -44.40 13.72 1.18
C ILE A 76 -44.28 12.88 -0.09
N LEU A 77 -44.13 11.56 0.09
CA LEU A 77 -44.20 10.58 -0.98
C LEU A 77 -45.63 10.03 -1.03
N LYS A 78 -46.41 10.45 -2.02
CA LYS A 78 -47.78 9.96 -2.27
C LYS A 78 -47.87 9.35 -3.65
N ASP A 79 -48.26 8.07 -3.73
CA ASP A 79 -48.35 7.31 -4.99
C ASP A 79 -47.07 7.34 -5.85
N MET A 80 -45.92 7.52 -5.20
CA MET A 80 -44.64 7.71 -5.87
C MET A 80 -43.49 6.99 -5.17
N GLU A 81 -42.46 6.70 -5.95
CA GLU A 81 -41.19 6.18 -5.45
C GLU A 81 -40.08 7.24 -5.52
N LEU A 82 -39.31 7.36 -4.44
CA LEU A 82 -38.05 8.12 -4.39
C LEU A 82 -36.90 7.11 -4.28
N ILE A 83 -36.05 7.08 -5.31
CA ILE A 83 -34.89 6.20 -5.35
C ILE A 83 -33.63 7.06 -5.41
N ILE A 84 -32.84 7.01 -4.33
CA ILE A 84 -31.57 7.72 -4.18
C ILE A 84 -30.44 6.71 -4.35
N ARG A 85 -29.53 6.96 -5.28
CA ARG A 85 -28.31 6.17 -5.46
C ARG A 85 -27.10 7.05 -5.23
N THR A 86 -26.40 6.80 -4.14
CA THR A 86 -25.35 7.69 -3.66
C THR A 86 -24.29 7.00 -2.82
N ARG A 87 -23.11 7.62 -2.71
CA ARG A 87 -22.15 7.24 -1.67
C ARG A 87 -22.62 7.78 -0.33
N ARG A 88 -23.01 9.06 -0.29
CA ARG A 88 -23.25 9.82 0.94
C ARG A 88 -24.54 10.63 0.90
N VAL A 89 -25.36 10.44 1.93
CA VAL A 89 -26.46 11.36 2.29
C VAL A 89 -25.98 12.28 3.40
N GLU A 90 -26.12 13.58 3.22
CA GLU A 90 -25.78 14.58 4.23
C GLU A 90 -26.99 15.46 4.57
N ILE A 91 -27.35 15.50 5.85
CA ILE A 91 -28.31 16.44 6.38
C ILE A 91 -27.57 17.72 6.76
N GLU A 92 -28.03 18.85 6.22
CA GLU A 92 -27.41 20.15 6.46
C GLU A 92 -27.28 20.43 7.97
N SER A 93 -26.12 20.96 8.37
CA SER A 93 -25.78 21.21 9.77
C SER A 93 -25.88 20.00 10.73
N GLU A 94 -25.83 18.75 10.21
CA GLU A 94 -26.06 17.53 11.01
C GLU A 94 -27.44 17.53 11.70
N GLY A 95 -28.40 18.27 11.14
CA GLY A 95 -29.75 18.38 11.67
C GLY A 95 -30.60 17.14 11.42
N THR A 96 -31.91 17.32 11.62
CA THR A 96 -32.93 16.31 11.38
C THR A 96 -33.70 16.61 10.09
N ALA A 97 -34.04 15.58 9.31
CA ALA A 97 -34.95 15.67 8.18
C ALA A 97 -35.96 14.51 8.20
N GLU A 98 -37.14 14.72 7.62
CA GLU A 98 -38.25 13.76 7.65
C GLU A 98 -38.80 13.47 6.24
N ILE A 99 -39.08 12.20 5.96
CA ILE A 99 -39.74 11.76 4.73
C ILE A 99 -41.05 11.06 5.12
N LEU A 100 -42.19 11.64 4.74
CA LEU A 100 -43.52 11.09 4.97
C LEU A 100 -43.89 10.14 3.84
N LEU A 101 -44.18 8.87 4.16
CA LEU A 101 -44.67 7.89 3.19
C LEU A 101 -46.21 7.78 3.33
N ASP A 102 -46.96 8.35 2.39
CA ASP A 102 -48.42 8.40 2.41
C ASP A 102 -49.05 7.17 1.72
N TYR A 103 -49.64 6.29 2.53
CA TYR A 103 -50.35 5.07 2.11
C TYR A 103 -51.87 5.21 2.14
N GLN A 104 -52.40 6.44 2.26
CA GLN A 104 -53.86 6.69 2.28
C GLN A 104 -54.51 6.59 0.90
N SER A 105 -53.71 6.61 -0.16
CA SER A 105 -54.19 6.46 -1.53
C SER A 105 -54.60 5.01 -1.85
N GLU A 106 -55.49 4.84 -2.84
CA GLU A 106 -55.90 3.50 -3.30
C GLU A 106 -54.74 2.67 -3.86
N LYS A 107 -53.70 3.32 -4.42
CA LYS A 107 -52.56 2.61 -5.03
C LYS A 107 -51.48 2.21 -4.03
N LYS A 108 -51.43 2.83 -2.84
CA LYS A 108 -50.48 2.55 -1.75
C LYS A 108 -49.01 2.43 -2.18
N ARG A 109 -48.57 3.24 -3.15
CA ARG A 109 -47.26 3.09 -3.82
C ARG A 109 -46.13 3.92 -3.19
N ALA A 110 -46.30 4.46 -1.98
CA ALA A 110 -45.24 5.27 -1.35
C ALA A 110 -44.01 4.40 -1.00
N GLN A 111 -42.89 4.69 -1.65
CA GLN A 111 -41.65 3.93 -1.43
C GLN A 111 -40.43 4.85 -1.40
N LEU A 112 -39.54 4.60 -0.44
CA LEU A 112 -38.20 5.18 -0.39
C LEU A 112 -37.17 4.06 -0.58
N THR A 113 -36.19 4.27 -1.42
CA THR A 113 -35.03 3.37 -1.52
C THR A 113 -33.76 4.19 -1.59
N ILE A 114 -32.85 3.96 -0.65
CA ILE A 114 -31.53 4.60 -0.61
C ILE A 114 -30.51 3.50 -0.82
N TYR A 115 -29.74 3.62 -1.89
CA TYR A 115 -28.53 2.85 -2.13
C TYR A 115 -27.35 3.71 -1.69
N GLY A 116 -26.62 3.32 -0.63
CA GLY A 116 -25.48 4.08 -0.14
C GLY A 116 -24.86 3.53 1.15
N LEU A 117 -23.69 4.09 1.51
CA LEU A 117 -22.87 3.61 2.64
C LEU A 117 -22.71 4.64 3.76
N GLU A 118 -22.90 5.93 3.46
CA GLU A 118 -22.65 7.00 4.42
C GLU A 118 -23.92 7.84 4.67
N LEU A 119 -24.25 8.04 5.94
CA LEU A 119 -25.25 8.99 6.40
C LEU A 119 -24.60 9.93 7.43
N ALA A 120 -24.77 11.25 7.24
CA ALA A 120 -24.34 12.25 8.19
C ALA A 120 -25.51 13.15 8.61
N GLY A 121 -25.77 13.22 9.91
CA GLY A 121 -27.01 13.78 10.48
C GLY A 121 -28.09 12.71 10.65
N THR A 122 -29.31 13.14 10.97
CA THR A 122 -30.42 12.23 11.31
C THR A 122 -31.53 12.32 10.27
N LEU A 123 -31.90 11.18 9.67
CA LEU A 123 -33.00 11.07 8.72
C LEU A 123 -34.10 10.16 9.28
N HIS A 124 -35.34 10.64 9.28
CA HIS A 124 -36.50 9.88 9.73
C HIS A 124 -37.47 9.58 8.58
N ALA A 125 -38.11 8.42 8.67
CA ALA A 125 -39.25 8.04 7.85
C ALA A 125 -40.52 7.94 8.70
N VAL A 126 -41.62 8.51 8.21
CA VAL A 126 -42.92 8.50 8.90
C VAL A 126 -43.96 7.86 7.98
N PRO A 127 -44.46 6.64 8.26
CA PRO A 127 -45.51 6.02 7.45
C PRO A 127 -46.89 6.56 7.84
N SER A 128 -47.70 7.00 6.88
CA SER A 128 -49.05 7.54 7.14
C SER A 128 -50.14 6.67 6.53
N TYR A 129 -51.01 6.13 7.39
CA TYR A 129 -52.18 5.31 6.99
C TYR A 129 -53.53 6.01 7.26
N GLY A 130 -53.51 7.28 7.68
CA GLY A 130 -54.72 8.06 7.96
C GLY A 130 -55.38 7.77 9.32
N GLN A 131 -54.83 6.88 10.15
CA GLN A 131 -55.30 6.60 11.52
C GLN A 131 -54.15 6.71 12.53
N GLY A 132 -54.22 7.71 13.42
CA GLY A 132 -53.26 7.93 14.50
C GLY A 132 -51.89 8.48 14.04
N SER A 133 -51.13 9.03 14.99
CA SER A 133 -49.72 9.39 14.75
C SER A 133 -48.87 8.13 14.85
N THR A 134 -48.23 7.74 13.76
CA THR A 134 -47.15 6.76 13.77
C THR A 134 -45.86 7.42 14.26
N PRO A 135 -45.04 6.73 15.08
CA PRO A 135 -43.76 7.28 15.49
C PRO A 135 -42.80 7.36 14.29
N PRO A 136 -41.90 8.36 14.25
CA PRO A 136 -40.84 8.42 13.26
C PRO A 136 -39.87 7.26 13.43
N HIS A 137 -39.45 6.66 12.31
CA HIS A 137 -38.45 5.62 12.27
C HIS A 137 -37.10 6.22 11.85
N SER A 138 -36.04 6.00 12.65
CA SER A 138 -34.68 6.39 12.25
C SER A 138 -34.19 5.53 11.08
N ILE A 139 -33.59 6.17 10.09
CA ILE A 139 -32.94 5.50 8.97
C ILE A 139 -31.46 5.34 9.28
N GLU A 140 -30.98 4.10 9.22
CA GLU A 140 -29.56 3.76 9.23
C GLU A 140 -29.21 3.10 7.90
N LEU A 141 -28.05 3.40 7.34
CA LEU A 141 -27.57 2.73 6.12
C LEU A 141 -26.70 1.54 6.53
N THR A 142 -27.24 0.33 6.39
CA THR A 142 -26.52 -0.93 6.58
C THR A 142 -26.30 -1.64 5.24
N ASN A 143 -25.25 -2.46 5.15
CA ASN A 143 -24.88 -3.21 3.95
C ASN A 143 -24.72 -2.31 2.69
N LYS A 144 -25.68 -2.31 1.75
CA LYS A 144 -25.68 -1.43 0.56
C LYS A 144 -26.80 -0.39 0.56
N GLY A 145 -27.49 -0.23 1.68
CA GLY A 145 -28.55 0.75 1.87
C GLY A 145 -29.87 0.12 2.33
N VAL A 146 -30.97 0.87 2.17
CA VAL A 146 -32.28 0.52 2.73
C VAL A 146 -33.43 0.72 1.76
N ARG A 147 -34.47 -0.09 1.92
CA ARG A 147 -35.77 0.07 1.25
C ARG A 147 -36.87 0.17 2.30
N LEU A 148 -37.68 1.21 2.18
CA LEU A 148 -38.83 1.47 3.05
C LEU A 148 -40.10 1.46 2.20
N SER A 149 -41.04 0.59 2.56
CA SER A 149 -42.28 0.37 1.83
C SER A 149 -43.36 -0.22 2.74
N ASP A 150 -44.59 -0.27 2.24
CA ASP A 150 -45.66 -1.11 2.80
C ASP A 150 -45.61 -2.50 2.16
N LYS A 151 -45.61 -3.55 3.00
CA LYS A 151 -45.83 -4.93 2.56
C LYS A 151 -47.00 -5.50 3.34
N ASP A 152 -48.06 -5.83 2.62
CA ASP A 152 -49.29 -6.41 3.18
C ASP A 152 -49.90 -5.56 4.31
N GLY A 153 -49.88 -4.23 4.18
CA GLY A 153 -50.43 -3.30 5.18
C GLY A 153 -49.54 -3.07 6.40
N LYS A 154 -48.28 -3.52 6.36
CA LYS A 154 -47.27 -3.30 7.39
C LYS A 154 -46.09 -2.53 6.82
N PHE A 155 -45.67 -1.49 7.54
CA PHE A 155 -44.44 -0.76 7.24
C PHE A 155 -43.22 -1.67 7.45
N THR A 156 -42.38 -1.77 6.43
CA THR A 156 -41.17 -2.59 6.42
C THR A 156 -39.95 -1.74 6.08
N ILE A 157 -38.85 -1.97 6.81
CA ILE A 157 -37.52 -1.46 6.50
C ILE A 157 -36.67 -2.69 6.18
N GLU A 158 -36.15 -2.75 4.95
CA GLU A 158 -35.36 -3.88 4.47
C GLU A 158 -33.97 -3.43 4.05
N GLU A 159 -32.96 -4.22 4.39
CA GLU A 159 -31.61 -4.00 3.91
C GLU A 159 -31.52 -4.32 2.42
N VAL A 160 -30.76 -3.50 1.69
CA VAL A 160 -30.44 -3.74 0.29
C VAL A 160 -29.17 -4.59 0.21
N THR A 161 -29.31 -5.80 -0.31
CA THR A 161 -28.19 -6.74 -0.52
C THR A 161 -27.70 -6.78 -1.97
N TYR A 162 -28.57 -6.39 -2.91
CA TYR A 162 -28.31 -6.38 -4.34
C TYR A 162 -28.66 -5.03 -4.96
N VAL A 163 -27.77 -4.54 -5.82
CA VAL A 163 -27.94 -3.25 -6.48
C VAL A 163 -28.29 -3.44 -7.94
N VAL A 164 -29.46 -2.92 -8.34
CA VAL A 164 -29.92 -3.00 -9.72
C VAL A 164 -29.15 -1.98 -10.57
N PRO A 165 -28.37 -2.42 -11.57
CA PRO A 165 -27.64 -1.50 -12.44
C PRO A 165 -28.61 -0.74 -13.35
N THR A 166 -28.32 0.54 -13.57
CA THR A 166 -29.03 1.36 -14.57
C THR A 166 -27.99 2.14 -15.39
N PRO A 167 -28.28 2.55 -16.64
CA PRO A 167 -27.33 3.29 -17.46
C PRO A 167 -26.79 4.55 -16.76
N GLN A 168 -27.68 5.30 -16.09
CA GLN A 168 -27.28 6.51 -15.37
C GLN A 168 -26.38 6.21 -14.16
N PHE A 169 -26.56 5.05 -13.52
CA PHE A 169 -25.73 4.68 -12.38
C PHE A 169 -24.33 4.24 -12.82
N SER A 170 -24.23 3.47 -13.90
CA SER A 170 -22.93 3.11 -14.49
C SER A 170 -22.14 4.34 -14.92
N LYS A 171 -22.80 5.33 -15.53
CA LYS A 171 -22.20 6.62 -15.90
C LYS A 171 -21.75 7.43 -14.67
N LEU A 172 -22.55 7.44 -13.59
CA LEU A 172 -22.15 8.07 -12.33
C LEU A 172 -20.89 7.40 -11.76
N PHE A 173 -20.84 6.07 -11.73
CA PHE A 173 -19.67 5.36 -11.21
C PHE A 173 -18.41 5.72 -11.97
N MET A 174 -18.48 5.82 -13.31
CA MET A 174 -17.35 6.25 -14.11
C MET A 174 -16.91 7.67 -13.73
N SER A 175 -17.85 8.63 -13.64
CA SER A 175 -17.53 10.00 -13.22
C SER A 175 -16.95 10.06 -11.80
N VAL A 176 -17.47 9.27 -10.86
CA VAL A 176 -16.95 9.23 -9.48
C VAL A 176 -15.56 8.60 -9.41
N PHE A 177 -15.29 7.58 -10.23
CA PHE A 177 -13.95 7.00 -10.34
C PHE A 177 -12.96 8.02 -10.90
N GLN A 178 -13.34 8.72 -11.96
CA GLN A 178 -12.54 9.81 -12.53
C GLN A 178 -12.26 10.90 -11.49
N VAL A 179 -13.27 11.31 -10.72
CA VAL A 179 -13.11 12.24 -9.59
C VAL A 179 -12.15 11.69 -8.53
N ALA A 180 -12.23 10.40 -8.20
CA ALA A 180 -11.33 9.79 -7.23
C ALA A 180 -9.87 9.78 -7.72
N CYS A 181 -9.63 9.53 -9.01
CA CYS A 181 -8.32 9.73 -9.63
C CYS A 181 -7.86 11.19 -9.42
N LEU A 182 -8.71 12.16 -9.79
CA LEU A 182 -8.42 13.58 -9.66
C LEU A 182 -8.15 14.04 -8.20
N PHE A 183 -8.78 13.40 -7.22
CA PHE A 183 -8.61 13.68 -5.79
C PHE A 183 -7.49 12.88 -5.11
N PHE A 184 -6.80 12.01 -5.84
CA PHE A 184 -5.82 11.06 -5.31
C PHE A 184 -4.84 11.70 -4.31
N GLU A 185 -4.17 12.79 -4.68
CA GLU A 185 -3.25 13.52 -3.78
C GLU A 185 -3.92 14.66 -3.01
N SER A 186 -4.84 15.40 -3.64
CA SER A 186 -5.38 16.63 -3.03
C SER A 186 -6.38 16.37 -1.91
N GLN A 187 -7.11 15.26 -1.98
CA GLN A 187 -8.17 14.87 -1.04
C GLN A 187 -8.20 13.34 -0.85
N PRO A 188 -7.09 12.70 -0.40
CA PRO A 188 -6.97 11.24 -0.36
C PRO A 188 -8.06 10.56 0.47
N GLY A 189 -8.51 11.20 1.55
CA GLY A 189 -9.60 10.68 2.37
C GLY A 189 -10.96 10.65 1.65
N ILE A 190 -11.21 11.55 0.70
CA ILE A 190 -12.42 11.51 -0.16
C ILE A 190 -12.26 10.44 -1.23
N ALA A 191 -11.09 10.40 -1.89
CA ALA A 191 -10.79 9.39 -2.90
C ALA A 191 -10.94 7.96 -2.36
N ILE A 192 -10.38 7.67 -1.17
CA ILE A 192 -10.53 6.37 -0.48
C ILE A 192 -12.02 6.01 -0.31
N ARG A 193 -12.85 6.94 0.18
CA ARG A 193 -14.30 6.70 0.38
C ARG A 193 -15.03 6.45 -0.93
N GLN A 194 -14.69 7.20 -1.99
CA GLN A 194 -15.24 6.99 -3.33
C GLN A 194 -14.87 5.62 -3.90
N LEU A 195 -13.60 5.22 -3.81
CA LEU A 195 -13.10 3.94 -4.31
C LEU A 195 -13.69 2.75 -3.54
N ASN A 196 -13.83 2.87 -2.22
CA ASN A 196 -14.51 1.86 -1.40
C ASN A 196 -15.99 1.70 -1.79
N TRP A 197 -16.69 2.81 -2.03
CA TRP A 197 -18.07 2.75 -2.53
C TRP A 197 -18.16 2.09 -3.91
N LEU A 198 -17.29 2.48 -4.84
CA LEU A 198 -17.22 1.87 -6.16
C LEU A 198 -16.95 0.37 -6.07
N LYS A 199 -15.93 -0.06 -5.31
CA LYS A 199 -15.62 -1.48 -5.07
C LYS A 199 -16.85 -2.24 -4.56
N ALA A 200 -17.52 -1.73 -3.53
CA ALA A 200 -18.69 -2.37 -2.94
C ALA A 200 -19.88 -2.49 -3.92
N PHE A 201 -20.09 -1.51 -4.80
CA PHE A 201 -21.28 -1.44 -5.64
C PHE A 201 -21.09 -2.02 -7.06
N THR A 202 -19.85 -2.12 -7.53
CA THR A 202 -19.53 -2.65 -8.88
C THR A 202 -19.23 -4.15 -8.88
N ALA A 203 -18.82 -4.73 -7.74
CA ALA A 203 -18.44 -6.14 -7.62
C ALA A 203 -19.52 -7.16 -8.05
N GLN A 204 -20.80 -6.80 -7.99
CA GLN A 204 -21.92 -7.69 -8.32
C GLN A 204 -22.34 -7.67 -9.79
N ASN A 205 -21.74 -6.81 -10.62
CA ASN A 205 -22.11 -6.65 -12.02
C ASN A 205 -20.90 -6.88 -12.94
N LYS A 206 -20.98 -7.91 -13.78
CA LYS A 206 -19.94 -8.27 -14.75
C LYS A 206 -19.55 -7.11 -15.66
N ASP A 207 -20.51 -6.27 -16.06
CA ASP A 207 -20.26 -5.11 -16.93
C ASP A 207 -19.47 -3.99 -16.22
N LEU A 208 -19.39 -4.03 -14.89
CA LEU A 208 -18.68 -3.06 -14.05
C LEU A 208 -17.43 -3.66 -13.37
N ASN A 209 -17.08 -4.90 -13.68
CA ASN A 209 -15.90 -5.57 -13.10
C ASN A 209 -14.62 -4.77 -13.34
N SER A 210 -14.45 -4.18 -14.52
CA SER A 210 -13.29 -3.34 -14.83
C SER A 210 -13.17 -2.15 -13.89
N LEU A 211 -14.30 -1.55 -13.49
CA LEU A 211 -14.34 -0.41 -12.59
C LEU A 211 -14.08 -0.82 -11.13
N CYS A 212 -14.60 -1.99 -10.72
CA CYS A 212 -14.31 -2.59 -9.42
C CYS A 212 -12.80 -2.80 -9.22
N VAL A 213 -12.17 -3.38 -10.25
CA VAL A 213 -10.75 -3.70 -10.26
C VAL A 213 -9.89 -2.44 -10.28
N GLN A 214 -10.20 -1.48 -11.15
CA GLN A 214 -9.51 -0.19 -11.17
C GLN A 214 -9.62 0.55 -9.84
N SER A 215 -10.80 0.50 -9.20
CA SER A 215 -11.01 1.12 -7.90
C SER A 215 -10.16 0.46 -6.81
N THR A 216 -10.09 -0.88 -6.83
CA THR A 216 -9.27 -1.66 -5.88
C THR A 216 -7.78 -1.39 -6.06
N SER A 217 -7.32 -1.32 -7.31
CA SER A 217 -5.95 -0.98 -7.66
C SER A 217 -5.56 0.41 -7.12
N LEU A 218 -6.37 1.43 -7.40
CA LEU A 218 -6.09 2.79 -6.97
C LEU A 218 -6.12 2.94 -5.44
N LEU A 219 -7.05 2.26 -4.77
CA LEU A 219 -7.15 2.22 -3.31
C LEU A 219 -5.88 1.63 -2.67
N THR A 220 -5.31 0.61 -3.32
CA THR A 220 -4.06 -0.01 -2.89
C THR A 220 -2.90 0.99 -2.91
N ILE A 221 -2.79 1.83 -3.94
CA ILE A 221 -1.73 2.85 -4.01
C ILE A 221 -1.93 3.91 -2.93
N LEU A 222 -3.18 4.40 -2.73
CA LEU A 222 -3.49 5.40 -1.71
C LEU A 222 -3.13 4.93 -0.30
N THR A 223 -3.29 3.63 -0.03
CA THR A 223 -3.09 3.06 1.29
C THR A 223 -1.67 2.52 1.51
N ALA A 224 -0.88 2.33 0.44
CA ALA A 224 0.49 1.79 0.51
C ALA A 224 1.54 2.79 1.04
N ASN A 225 1.30 4.11 0.93
CA ASN A 225 2.30 5.16 1.21
C ASN A 225 2.15 5.88 2.57
N HIS A 226 1.54 5.24 3.57
CA HIS A 226 1.37 5.85 4.90
C HIS A 226 2.56 5.53 5.84
N GLY A 227 3.44 6.52 6.11
CA GLY A 227 4.54 6.43 7.09
C GLY A 227 5.76 7.30 6.75
N GLU A 228 6.79 7.32 7.60
CA GLU A 228 8.08 7.97 7.31
C GLU A 228 8.97 7.17 6.35
N ASN A 229 8.63 5.90 6.11
CA ASN A 229 9.38 4.96 5.29
C ASN A 229 9.03 5.10 3.80
N THR A 230 9.99 5.54 2.98
CA THR A 230 9.79 5.77 1.54
C THR A 230 10.29 4.57 0.73
N PHE A 231 9.45 3.99 -0.14
CA PHE A 231 9.90 2.99 -1.10
C PHE A 231 10.68 3.64 -2.25
N VAL A 232 11.89 3.16 -2.51
CA VAL A 232 12.81 3.68 -3.53
C VAL A 232 12.89 2.66 -4.67
N PRO A 233 12.47 3.02 -5.88
CA PRO A 233 12.60 2.17 -7.06
C PRO A 233 14.06 1.88 -7.46
N LEU A 234 14.26 0.81 -8.23
CA LEU A 234 15.57 0.22 -8.54
C LEU A 234 16.44 0.98 -9.54
N LEU A 235 15.84 1.81 -10.39
CA LEU A 235 16.57 2.53 -11.42
C LEU A 235 17.11 3.84 -10.84
N ASP A 236 18.24 4.32 -11.36
CA ASP A 236 18.69 5.66 -11.01
C ASP A 236 17.72 6.72 -11.56
N LYS A 237 17.74 7.88 -10.93
CA LYS A 237 16.93 9.06 -11.30
C LYS A 237 17.10 9.48 -12.77
N GLU A 238 18.23 9.17 -13.41
CA GLU A 238 18.53 9.54 -14.79
C GLU A 238 17.79 8.66 -15.81
N LEU A 239 17.60 7.37 -15.53
CA LEU A 239 16.75 6.52 -16.35
C LEU A 239 15.28 6.91 -16.22
N TYR A 240 14.82 7.25 -15.00
CA TYR A 240 13.46 7.77 -14.81
C TYR A 240 13.23 9.06 -15.60
N ARG A 241 14.24 9.93 -15.75
CA ARG A 241 14.13 11.14 -16.57
C ARG A 241 13.84 10.81 -18.04
N ASP A 242 14.60 9.87 -18.62
CA ASP A 242 14.48 9.52 -20.04
C ASP A 242 13.17 8.76 -20.30
N GLU A 243 12.77 7.91 -19.35
CA GLU A 243 11.49 7.20 -19.33
C GLU A 243 10.29 8.18 -19.26
N ILE A 244 10.34 9.16 -18.35
CA ILE A 244 9.31 10.19 -18.22
C ILE A 244 9.21 11.07 -19.47
N ALA A 245 10.33 11.35 -20.15
CA ALA A 245 10.30 12.13 -21.40
C ALA A 245 9.51 11.42 -22.50
N ALA A 246 9.64 10.09 -22.61
CA ALA A 246 8.84 9.29 -23.53
C ALA A 246 7.34 9.31 -23.17
N PHE A 247 6.99 9.20 -21.88
CA PHE A 247 5.60 9.29 -21.43
C PHE A 247 4.98 10.66 -21.66
N LEU A 248 5.74 11.72 -21.40
CA LEU A 248 5.29 13.08 -21.67
C LEU A 248 4.97 13.26 -23.16
N ALA A 249 5.80 12.74 -24.06
CA ALA A 249 5.55 12.82 -25.50
C ALA A 249 4.27 12.05 -25.91
N ALA A 250 4.09 10.82 -25.40
CA ALA A 250 2.91 10.02 -25.67
C ALA A 250 1.63 10.65 -25.09
N ALA A 251 1.69 11.12 -23.84
CA ALA A 251 0.58 11.79 -23.18
C ALA A 251 0.19 13.09 -23.88
N GLN A 252 1.18 13.88 -24.32
CA GLN A 252 0.94 15.12 -25.04
C GLN A 252 0.28 14.85 -26.40
N SER A 253 0.76 13.85 -27.15
CA SER A 253 0.14 13.44 -28.42
C SER A 253 -1.32 13.00 -28.22
N PHE A 254 -1.59 12.23 -27.16
CA PHE A 254 -2.95 11.79 -26.84
C PHE A 254 -3.86 12.97 -26.46
N GLU A 255 -3.39 13.86 -25.57
CA GLU A 255 -4.12 15.06 -25.13
C GLU A 255 -4.51 15.96 -26.31
N GLU A 256 -3.59 16.19 -27.25
CA GLU A 256 -3.85 16.94 -28.48
C GLU A 256 -4.95 16.30 -29.34
N GLN A 257 -4.93 14.97 -29.53
CA GLN A 257 -5.99 14.28 -30.27
C GLN A 257 -7.32 14.24 -29.51
N TYR A 258 -7.28 14.15 -28.18
CA TYR A 258 -8.46 14.18 -27.34
C TYR A 258 -9.21 15.51 -27.47
N HIS A 259 -8.49 16.64 -27.39
CA HIS A 259 -9.09 17.96 -27.60
C HIS A 259 -9.67 18.13 -29.01
N ARG A 260 -8.99 17.60 -30.04
CA ARG A 260 -9.54 17.57 -31.41
C ARG A 260 -10.81 16.72 -31.51
N TYR A 261 -10.88 15.60 -30.79
CA TYR A 261 -12.10 14.79 -30.77
C TYR A 261 -13.28 15.53 -30.11
N LEU A 262 -13.02 16.30 -29.05
CA LEU A 262 -14.05 17.09 -28.36
C LEU A 262 -14.49 18.34 -29.11
N ASP A 263 -13.69 18.86 -30.05
CA ASP A 263 -14.04 20.06 -30.82
C ASP A 263 -15.20 19.77 -31.79
N LYS A 264 -16.40 20.20 -31.37
CA LYS A 264 -17.64 20.04 -32.14
C LYS A 264 -17.67 20.87 -33.43
N ASN A 265 -16.73 21.79 -33.63
CA ASN A 265 -16.60 22.55 -34.88
C ASN A 265 -15.85 21.77 -35.98
N LEU A 266 -15.17 20.67 -35.63
CA LEU A 266 -14.48 19.83 -36.61
C LEU A 266 -15.43 18.86 -37.32
N ALA A 267 -15.09 18.51 -38.56
CA ALA A 267 -15.83 17.52 -39.31
C ALA A 267 -15.76 16.15 -38.63
N ILE A 268 -16.83 15.35 -38.73
CA ILE A 268 -16.89 13.99 -38.15
C ILE A 268 -15.71 13.13 -38.63
N ALA A 269 -15.27 13.30 -39.89
CA ALA A 269 -14.11 12.60 -40.43
C ALA A 269 -12.80 12.95 -39.69
N ASP A 270 -12.60 14.22 -39.33
CA ASP A 270 -11.42 14.67 -38.58
C ASP A 270 -11.45 14.19 -37.13
N ARG A 271 -12.64 14.21 -36.49
CA ARG A 271 -12.84 13.64 -35.15
C ARG A 271 -12.60 12.12 -35.13
N LYS A 272 -13.03 11.41 -36.18
CA LYS A 272 -12.77 9.98 -36.37
C LYS A 272 -11.29 9.68 -36.60
N ALA A 273 -10.58 10.54 -37.35
CA ALA A 273 -9.14 10.44 -37.52
C ALA A 273 -8.40 10.66 -36.18
N ALA A 274 -8.80 11.66 -35.39
CA ALA A 274 -8.24 11.90 -34.06
C ALA A 274 -8.46 10.71 -33.12
N ALA A 275 -9.67 10.14 -33.08
CA ALA A 275 -9.96 8.93 -32.31
C ALA A 275 -9.14 7.70 -32.76
N THR A 276 -8.90 7.57 -34.07
CA THR A 276 -8.06 6.49 -34.63
C THR A 276 -6.59 6.65 -34.23
N LEU A 277 -6.07 7.88 -34.20
CA LEU A 277 -4.71 8.16 -33.73
C LEU A 277 -4.55 7.88 -32.23
N MET A 278 -5.54 8.25 -31.40
CA MET A 278 -5.57 7.87 -29.98
C MET A 278 -5.51 6.35 -29.81
N LEU A 279 -6.26 5.59 -30.62
CA LEU A 279 -6.25 4.13 -30.59
C LEU A 279 -4.89 3.52 -31.00
N GLN A 280 -4.12 4.17 -31.88
CA GLN A 280 -2.78 3.71 -32.24
C GLN A 280 -1.79 3.87 -31.09
N HIS A 281 -1.83 5.00 -30.37
CA HIS A 281 -0.99 5.26 -29.20
C HIS A 281 -1.24 4.28 -28.03
N GLU A 282 -2.44 3.69 -27.97
CA GLU A 282 -2.75 2.64 -26.98
C GLU A 282 -1.93 1.35 -27.19
N GLN A 283 -1.56 1.03 -28.43
CA GLN A 283 -0.75 -0.17 -28.72
C GLN A 283 0.67 -0.02 -28.17
N ASP A 284 1.26 1.16 -28.31
CA ASP A 284 2.59 1.48 -27.75
C ASP A 284 2.54 1.48 -26.22
N THR A 285 1.45 2.00 -25.63
CA THR A 285 1.22 2.00 -24.18
C THR A 285 1.09 0.57 -23.63
N LEU A 286 0.45 -0.34 -24.36
CA LEU A 286 0.35 -1.75 -23.98
C LEU A 286 1.70 -2.48 -23.97
N LEU A 287 2.55 -2.21 -24.96
CA LEU A 287 3.92 -2.76 -25.02
C LEU A 287 4.72 -2.28 -23.80
N PHE A 288 4.58 -1.01 -23.44
CA PHE A 288 5.23 -0.47 -22.25
C PHE A 288 4.71 -1.10 -20.94
N LYS A 289 3.38 -1.25 -20.79
CA LYS A 289 2.82 -1.97 -19.64
C LYS A 289 3.36 -3.40 -19.54
N GLU A 290 3.64 -4.05 -20.65
CA GLU A 290 4.27 -5.38 -20.66
C GLU A 290 5.70 -5.37 -20.12
N THR A 291 6.50 -4.34 -20.42
CA THR A 291 7.81 -4.13 -19.79
C THR A 291 7.68 -3.95 -18.27
N LEU A 292 6.76 -3.10 -17.82
CA LEU A 292 6.53 -2.91 -16.37
C LEU A 292 6.05 -4.19 -15.69
N ILE A 293 5.18 -4.97 -16.34
CA ILE A 293 4.72 -6.26 -15.81
C ILE A 293 5.89 -7.23 -15.67
N ASN A 294 6.78 -7.31 -16.66
CA ASN A 294 7.95 -8.18 -16.58
C ASN A 294 8.88 -7.75 -15.45
N GLN A 295 9.10 -6.45 -15.28
CA GLN A 295 9.87 -5.91 -14.15
C GLN A 295 9.20 -6.21 -12.81
N ALA A 296 7.89 -6.02 -12.68
CA ALA A 296 7.15 -6.33 -11.47
C ALA A 296 7.16 -7.84 -11.14
N LYS A 297 7.11 -8.71 -12.17
CA LYS A 297 7.31 -10.16 -12.01
C LYS A 297 8.70 -10.50 -11.49
N ASP A 298 9.73 -9.86 -12.04
CA ASP A 298 11.11 -10.04 -11.58
C ASP A 298 11.31 -9.56 -10.14
N ASN A 299 10.76 -8.38 -9.81
CA ASN A 299 10.77 -7.83 -8.45
C ASN A 299 10.05 -8.76 -7.46
N LEU A 300 8.86 -9.26 -7.83
CA LEU A 300 8.10 -10.20 -7.01
C LEU A 300 8.87 -11.49 -6.78
N ARG A 301 9.45 -12.07 -7.83
CA ARG A 301 10.27 -13.29 -7.74
C ARG A 301 11.52 -13.10 -6.89
N SER A 302 12.20 -11.97 -7.03
CA SER A 302 13.37 -11.65 -6.20
C SER A 302 12.98 -11.51 -4.73
N THR A 303 11.84 -10.87 -4.46
CA THR A 303 11.30 -10.72 -3.10
C THR A 303 10.82 -12.04 -2.52
N GLN A 304 10.21 -12.93 -3.31
CA GLN A 304 9.88 -14.30 -2.92
C GLN A 304 11.13 -15.05 -2.46
N ASN A 305 12.21 -15.02 -3.25
CA ASN A 305 13.48 -15.64 -2.88
C ASN A 305 14.04 -15.05 -1.57
N ALA A 306 13.87 -13.74 -1.34
CA ALA A 306 14.29 -13.07 -0.11
C ALA A 306 13.45 -13.50 1.11
N VAL A 307 12.14 -13.65 0.94
CA VAL A 307 11.25 -14.20 1.97
C VAL A 307 11.59 -15.65 2.28
N GLU A 308 11.75 -16.51 1.27
CA GLU A 308 12.17 -17.91 1.47
C GLU A 308 13.51 -18.01 2.17
N SER A 309 14.48 -17.17 1.79
CA SER A 309 15.79 -17.13 2.45
C SER A 309 15.67 -16.66 3.91
N SER A 310 14.84 -15.65 4.18
CA SER A 310 14.60 -15.13 5.54
C SER A 310 13.86 -16.14 6.41
N LEU A 311 12.90 -16.85 5.82
CA LEU A 311 12.17 -17.95 6.46
C LEU A 311 13.15 -19.05 6.85
N HIS A 312 14.02 -19.46 5.94
CA HIS A 312 15.04 -20.46 6.23
C HIS A 312 16.02 -20.02 7.33
N GLN A 313 16.44 -18.75 7.34
CA GLN A 313 17.28 -18.22 8.43
C GLN A 313 16.53 -18.20 9.76
N PHE A 314 15.25 -17.86 9.74
CA PHE A 314 14.39 -17.87 10.93
C PHE A 314 14.20 -19.29 11.48
N GLU A 315 13.87 -20.27 10.63
CA GLU A 315 13.76 -21.70 10.97
C GLU A 315 15.06 -22.27 11.54
N LYS A 316 16.18 -21.94 10.90
CA LYS A 316 17.50 -22.36 11.39
C LYS A 316 17.79 -21.79 12.76
N GLN A 317 17.52 -20.50 12.94
CA GLN A 317 17.71 -19.86 14.24
C GLN A 317 16.75 -20.40 15.29
N GLN A 318 15.53 -20.81 14.91
CA GLN A 318 14.61 -21.51 15.81
C GLN A 318 15.24 -22.80 16.34
N HIS A 319 15.88 -23.61 15.50
CA HIS A 319 16.59 -24.81 15.98
C HIS A 319 17.72 -24.46 16.97
N ILE A 320 18.46 -23.38 16.72
CA ILE A 320 19.50 -22.90 17.64
C ILE A 320 18.89 -22.44 18.97
N VAL A 321 17.77 -21.70 18.93
CA VAL A 321 17.03 -21.27 20.11
C VAL A 321 16.50 -22.48 20.90
N THR A 322 16.02 -23.53 20.21
CA THR A 322 15.55 -24.77 20.86
C THR A 322 16.70 -25.51 21.57
N ILE A 323 17.88 -25.58 20.95
CA ILE A 323 19.06 -26.18 21.57
C ILE A 323 19.47 -25.37 22.81
N ALA A 324 19.59 -24.04 22.66
CA ALA A 324 19.94 -23.15 23.77
C ALA A 324 18.88 -23.18 24.89
N LYS A 325 17.59 -23.39 24.55
CA LYS A 325 16.50 -23.61 25.50
C LYS A 325 16.74 -24.88 26.31
N ILE A 326 17.06 -26.00 25.67
CA ILE A 326 17.29 -27.28 26.35
C ILE A 326 18.46 -27.14 27.34
N ASP A 327 19.56 -26.52 26.91
CA ASP A 327 20.73 -26.29 27.76
C ASP A 327 20.40 -25.38 28.95
N PHE A 328 19.64 -24.31 28.70
CA PHE A 328 19.21 -23.41 29.75
C PHE A 328 18.21 -24.08 30.71
N GLU A 329 17.24 -24.85 30.23
CA GLU A 329 16.32 -25.65 31.06
C GLU A 329 17.07 -26.64 31.95
N TYR A 330 18.14 -27.25 31.44
CA TYR A 330 19.01 -28.11 32.22
C TYR A 330 19.76 -27.32 33.31
N GLY A 331 20.33 -26.16 32.98
CA GLY A 331 20.97 -25.25 33.93
C GLY A 331 20.00 -24.80 35.04
N LEU A 332 18.76 -24.47 34.66
CA LEU A 332 17.68 -24.10 35.58
C LEU A 332 17.30 -25.23 36.54
N LYS A 333 17.19 -26.48 36.05
CA LYS A 333 16.92 -27.67 36.88
C LYS A 333 18.07 -27.96 37.85
N LYS A 334 19.31 -27.80 37.41
CA LYS A 334 20.53 -28.03 38.21
C LYS A 334 20.70 -27.01 39.34
N TYR A 335 20.22 -25.78 39.15
CA TYR A 335 20.43 -24.67 40.07
C TYR A 335 19.50 -24.65 41.32
N HIS A 336 18.54 -25.57 41.46
CA HIS A 336 17.70 -25.84 42.65
C HIS A 336 17.44 -24.64 43.61
N TYR A 337 16.68 -23.63 43.15
CA TYR A 337 16.22 -22.53 44.01
C TYR A 337 14.69 -22.57 44.19
N GLU A 338 14.22 -23.06 45.34
CA GLU A 338 12.79 -23.23 45.63
C GLU A 338 12.09 -21.95 46.13
N GLN A 339 10.84 -21.80 45.68
CA GLN A 339 9.77 -20.86 46.05
C GLN A 339 9.96 -19.35 45.83
N GLN A 340 11.11 -18.74 46.11
CA GLN A 340 11.20 -17.26 46.07
C GLN A 340 11.17 -16.66 44.66
N MET A 341 11.45 -17.42 43.60
CA MET A 341 11.51 -16.93 42.21
C MET A 341 10.55 -17.63 41.25
N LYS A 342 9.57 -18.40 41.74
CA LYS A 342 8.65 -19.21 40.90
C LYS A 342 7.94 -18.36 39.83
N LEU A 343 7.64 -17.10 40.12
CA LEU A 343 7.03 -16.14 39.19
C LEU A 343 8.01 -15.66 38.11
N ALA A 344 9.28 -15.42 38.47
CA ALA A 344 10.32 -15.09 37.49
C ALA A 344 10.59 -16.26 36.54
N PHE A 345 10.62 -17.49 37.05
CA PHE A 345 10.70 -18.70 36.24
C PHE A 345 9.54 -18.83 35.26
N LYS A 346 8.30 -18.54 35.68
CA LYS A 346 7.14 -18.56 34.76
C LYS A 346 7.30 -17.57 33.62
N MET A 347 7.84 -16.36 33.86
CA MET A 347 8.14 -15.42 32.79
C MET A 347 9.21 -15.98 31.84
N VAL A 348 10.30 -16.53 32.38
CA VAL A 348 11.38 -17.14 31.57
C VAL A 348 10.86 -18.32 30.75
N THR A 349 10.03 -19.19 31.33
CA THR A 349 9.37 -20.32 30.63
C THR A 349 8.37 -19.83 29.57
N ALA A 350 7.65 -18.74 29.82
CA ALA A 350 6.77 -18.15 28.82
C ALA A 350 7.55 -17.66 27.60
N ILE A 351 8.72 -17.03 27.80
CA ILE A 351 9.64 -16.63 26.72
C ILE A 351 10.13 -17.86 25.95
N LEU A 352 10.53 -18.93 26.67
CA LEU A 352 11.00 -20.19 26.10
C LEU A 352 9.97 -20.87 25.19
N ASN A 353 8.70 -20.84 25.57
CA ASN A 353 7.63 -21.47 24.81
C ASN A 353 7.12 -20.56 23.67
N PHE A 354 7.08 -19.25 23.90
CA PHE A 354 6.63 -18.29 22.88
C PHE A 354 7.51 -18.35 21.63
N ALA A 355 8.84 -18.41 21.79
CA ALA A 355 9.77 -18.51 20.67
C ALA A 355 9.57 -19.81 19.84
N GLU A 356 9.20 -20.91 20.50
CA GLU A 356 8.94 -22.20 19.85
C GLU A 356 7.64 -22.17 19.04
N SER A 357 6.54 -21.69 19.63
CA SER A 357 5.24 -21.58 18.96
C SER A 357 5.27 -20.62 17.77
N MET A 358 5.97 -19.49 17.91
CA MET A 358 6.17 -18.55 16.79
C MET A 358 6.85 -19.22 15.59
N GLY A 359 7.88 -20.04 15.84
CA GLY A 359 8.58 -20.73 14.76
C GLY A 359 7.74 -21.83 14.09
N SER A 360 6.88 -22.52 14.84
CA SER A 360 5.93 -23.50 14.26
C SER A 360 4.92 -22.87 13.31
N ILE A 361 4.34 -21.72 13.69
CA ILE A 361 3.35 -21.01 12.86
C ILE A 361 3.97 -20.45 11.59
N ILE A 362 5.19 -19.92 11.69
CA ILE A 362 5.92 -19.32 10.57
C ILE A 362 6.41 -20.41 9.59
N ALA A 363 6.98 -21.51 10.09
CA ALA A 363 7.50 -22.61 9.25
C ALA A 363 6.40 -23.34 8.45
N THR A 364 5.15 -23.33 8.95
CA THR A 364 4.02 -24.00 8.31
C THR A 364 3.24 -23.11 7.34
N GLY A 365 3.72 -21.89 7.07
CA GLY A 365 3.02 -20.92 6.22
C GLY A 365 1.62 -20.57 6.73
N GLY A 366 1.40 -20.61 8.05
CA GLY A 366 0.11 -20.31 8.67
C GLY A 366 -0.89 -21.47 8.73
N THR A 367 -0.48 -22.71 8.48
CA THR A 367 -1.37 -23.89 8.59
C THR A 367 -1.42 -24.51 9.99
N ALA A 368 -0.53 -24.12 10.90
CA ALA A 368 -0.60 -24.48 12.32
C ALA A 368 -1.67 -23.66 13.07
N ALA A 369 -2.29 -24.25 14.10
CA ALA A 369 -3.37 -23.62 14.85
C ALA A 369 -2.86 -22.47 15.76
N PRO A 370 -3.46 -21.25 15.71
CA PRO A 370 -3.08 -20.10 16.54
C PRO A 370 -3.22 -20.30 18.07
N GLY A 371 -3.85 -21.39 18.52
CA GLY A 371 -4.22 -21.61 19.91
C GLY A 371 -3.05 -21.73 20.89
N GLU A 372 -1.89 -22.22 20.46
CA GLU A 372 -0.74 -22.45 21.35
C GLU A 372 -0.13 -21.14 21.90
N ILE A 373 -0.11 -20.07 21.10
CA ILE A 373 0.42 -18.77 21.52
C ILE A 373 -0.48 -18.13 22.58
N ILE A 374 -1.80 -18.27 22.44
CA ILE A 374 -2.79 -17.71 23.37
C ILE A 374 -2.60 -18.33 24.77
N ASP A 375 -2.33 -19.63 24.85
CA ASP A 375 -2.09 -20.31 26.13
C ASP A 375 -0.80 -19.84 26.81
N ILE A 376 0.24 -19.57 26.03
CA ILE A 376 1.50 -19.00 26.53
C ILE A 376 1.30 -17.56 27.04
N ILE A 377 0.57 -16.73 26.29
CA ILE A 377 0.17 -15.37 26.71
C ILE A 377 -0.65 -15.43 28.01
N ASN A 378 -1.56 -16.40 28.12
CA ASN A 378 -2.37 -16.60 29.32
C ASN A 378 -1.53 -17.03 30.54
N SER A 379 -0.44 -17.76 30.35
CA SER A 379 0.45 -18.18 31.45
C SER A 379 1.09 -16.99 32.19
N LEU A 380 1.26 -15.84 31.51
CA LEU A 380 1.75 -14.61 32.13
C LEU A 380 0.72 -13.94 33.05
N LYS A 381 -0.58 -14.21 32.90
CA LYS A 381 -1.63 -13.65 33.76
C LYS A 381 -1.42 -14.01 35.22
N GLU A 382 -0.95 -15.23 35.50
CA GLU A 382 -0.65 -15.67 36.86
C GLU A 382 0.49 -14.86 37.51
N VAL A 383 1.44 -14.34 36.72
CA VAL A 383 2.50 -13.45 37.21
C VAL A 383 1.98 -12.03 37.41
N ILE A 384 1.09 -11.57 36.53
CA ILE A 384 0.43 -10.26 36.62
C ILE A 384 -0.45 -10.18 37.87
N GLU A 385 -1.30 -11.20 38.10
CA GLU A 385 -2.23 -11.27 39.22
C GLU A 385 -1.53 -11.42 40.58
N ALA A 386 -0.32 -11.98 40.60
CA ALA A 386 0.48 -12.10 41.82
C ALA A 386 1.05 -10.75 42.31
N GLY A 387 1.10 -9.72 41.47
CA GLY A 387 1.58 -8.38 41.81
C GLY A 387 3.11 -8.24 41.97
N GLY A 388 3.57 -7.06 42.40
CA GLY A 388 4.99 -6.74 42.61
C GLY A 388 5.74 -6.25 41.36
N GLU A 389 7.06 -6.13 41.45
CA GLU A 389 7.91 -5.56 40.37
C GLU A 389 7.83 -6.39 39.07
N LEU A 390 7.72 -7.72 39.19
CA LEU A 390 7.62 -8.65 38.06
C LEU A 390 6.28 -8.57 37.32
N ALA A 391 5.19 -8.13 37.97
CA ALA A 391 3.88 -8.02 37.32
C ALA A 391 3.90 -6.97 36.20
N SER A 392 4.61 -5.84 36.41
CA SER A 392 4.76 -4.80 35.38
C SER A 392 5.56 -5.30 34.17
N LEU A 393 6.62 -6.09 34.43
CA LEU A 393 7.44 -6.70 33.40
C LEU A 393 6.66 -7.78 32.62
N ALA A 394 5.91 -8.64 33.33
CA ALA A 394 5.04 -9.65 32.73
C ALA A 394 3.93 -9.04 31.89
N GLN A 395 3.30 -7.95 32.36
CA GLN A 395 2.28 -7.22 31.60
C GLN A 395 2.86 -6.62 30.32
N THR A 396 4.04 -5.98 30.39
CA THR A 396 4.67 -5.42 29.18
C THR A 396 5.10 -6.52 28.22
N LEU A 397 5.61 -7.66 28.73
CA LEU A 397 6.00 -8.80 27.92
C LEU A 397 4.78 -9.44 27.22
N LYS A 398 3.67 -9.57 27.95
CA LYS A 398 2.37 -10.03 27.42
C LYS A 398 1.91 -9.16 26.26
N GLU A 399 1.89 -7.84 26.44
CA GLU A 399 1.48 -6.89 25.39
C GLU A 399 2.39 -6.96 24.16
N CYS A 400 3.70 -7.15 24.35
CA CYS A 400 4.63 -7.38 23.26
C CYS A 400 4.34 -8.69 22.51
N MET A 401 4.10 -9.79 23.24
CA MET A 401 3.78 -11.09 22.63
C MET A 401 2.44 -11.07 21.87
N GLU A 402 1.43 -10.36 22.39
CA GLU A 402 0.14 -10.17 21.70
C GLU A 402 0.33 -9.44 20.37
N LYS A 403 1.07 -8.32 20.37
CA LYS A 403 1.39 -7.59 19.14
C LYS A 403 2.20 -8.40 18.15
N LEU A 404 3.17 -9.19 18.63
CA LEU A 404 3.96 -10.08 17.77
C LEU A 404 3.09 -11.18 17.14
N ASN A 405 2.11 -11.72 17.88
CA ASN A 405 1.16 -12.70 17.34
C ASN A 405 0.28 -12.10 16.22
N GLU A 406 -0.29 -10.92 16.46
CA GLU A 406 -1.10 -10.20 15.47
C GLU A 406 -0.30 -9.90 14.19
N LEU A 407 0.96 -9.47 14.35
CA LEU A 407 1.88 -9.25 13.23
C LEU A 407 2.11 -10.52 12.41
N VAL A 408 2.32 -11.67 13.05
CA VAL A 408 2.55 -12.96 12.36
C VAL A 408 1.31 -13.46 11.61
N GLU A 409 0.11 -13.37 12.20
CA GLU A 409 -1.12 -13.75 11.51
C GLU A 409 -1.36 -12.91 10.26
N LEU A 410 -1.12 -11.61 10.39
CA LEU A 410 -1.26 -10.65 9.30
C LEU A 410 -0.25 -10.97 8.19
N ILE A 411 1.02 -11.16 8.56
CA ILE A 411 2.14 -11.58 7.70
C ILE A 411 1.80 -12.83 6.87
N ASN A 412 1.20 -13.86 7.47
CA ASN A 412 0.91 -15.12 6.79
C ASN A 412 -0.22 -14.96 5.77
N LYS A 413 -1.29 -14.24 6.13
CA LYS A 413 -2.40 -13.91 5.21
C LYS A 413 -1.89 -13.14 3.98
N ILE A 414 -1.00 -12.20 4.25
CA ILE A 414 -0.30 -11.37 3.29
C ILE A 414 0.51 -12.21 2.29
N TYR A 415 1.32 -13.15 2.78
CA TYR A 415 2.21 -13.96 1.95
C TYR A 415 1.41 -14.95 1.09
N ALA A 416 0.38 -15.57 1.66
CA ALA A 416 -0.50 -16.49 0.92
C ALA A 416 -1.21 -15.78 -0.25
N LEU A 417 -1.74 -14.58 -0.02
CA LEU A 417 -2.37 -13.77 -1.06
C LEU A 417 -1.37 -13.37 -2.16
N ALA A 418 -0.15 -12.99 -1.78
CA ALA A 418 0.92 -12.67 -2.71
C ALA A 418 1.30 -13.86 -3.62
N ALA A 419 1.33 -15.07 -3.06
CA ALA A 419 1.58 -16.30 -3.81
C ALA A 419 0.46 -16.61 -4.82
N GLU A 420 -0.81 -16.47 -4.42
CA GLU A 420 -1.95 -16.68 -5.33
C GLU A 420 -1.94 -15.68 -6.51
N ILE A 421 -1.60 -14.41 -6.26
CA ILE A 421 -1.42 -13.40 -7.33
C ILE A 421 -0.27 -13.78 -8.27
N SER A 422 0.83 -14.27 -7.69
CA SER A 422 2.00 -14.70 -8.46
C SER A 422 1.65 -15.84 -9.41
N GLU A 423 0.92 -16.85 -8.93
CA GLU A 423 0.51 -18.00 -9.73
C GLU A 423 -0.43 -17.59 -10.86
N ALA A 424 -1.47 -16.80 -10.56
CA ALA A 424 -2.40 -16.33 -11.59
C ALA A 424 -1.75 -15.40 -12.64
N SER A 425 -0.62 -14.77 -12.32
CA SER A 425 0.08 -13.88 -13.25
C SER A 425 0.68 -14.57 -14.48
N THR A 426 0.77 -15.89 -14.49
CA THR A 426 1.31 -16.66 -15.63
C THR A 426 0.32 -16.75 -16.80
N ASP A 427 -0.98 -16.68 -16.53
CA ASP A 427 -2.01 -17.12 -17.49
C ASP A 427 -2.70 -15.99 -18.25
N MET A 428 -2.34 -14.71 -17.98
CA MET A 428 -2.96 -13.48 -18.53
C MET A 428 -4.47 -13.32 -18.30
N ASP A 429 -5.20 -14.38 -17.92
CA ASP A 429 -6.59 -14.38 -17.48
C ASP A 429 -6.65 -14.73 -15.99
N PHE A 430 -7.16 -13.79 -15.20
CA PHE A 430 -7.40 -14.01 -13.77
C PHE A 430 -8.63 -14.91 -13.60
N PRO A 431 -8.54 -16.00 -12.82
CA PRO A 431 -9.72 -16.82 -12.51
C PRO A 431 -10.80 -16.01 -11.79
N ASP A 432 -12.08 -16.26 -12.10
CA ASP A 432 -13.23 -15.64 -11.43
C ASP A 432 -13.18 -15.79 -9.88
N GLU A 433 -12.62 -16.89 -9.38
CA GLU A 433 -12.42 -17.10 -7.93
C GLU A 433 -11.40 -16.14 -7.32
N LEU A 434 -10.28 -15.88 -8.01
CA LEU A 434 -9.29 -14.94 -7.55
C LEU A 434 -9.85 -13.52 -7.57
N PHE A 435 -10.63 -13.17 -8.60
CA PHE A 435 -11.39 -11.91 -8.63
C PHE A 435 -12.29 -11.73 -7.42
N LYS A 436 -13.03 -12.79 -7.04
CA LYS A 436 -13.91 -12.74 -5.88
C LYS A 436 -13.12 -12.58 -4.57
N LYS A 437 -12.01 -13.31 -4.41
CA LYS A 437 -11.10 -13.12 -3.27
C LYS A 437 -10.58 -11.69 -3.21
N ILE A 438 -10.12 -11.12 -4.33
CA ILE A 438 -9.65 -9.71 -4.38
C ILE A 438 -10.75 -8.74 -3.95
N GLN A 439 -12.00 -8.98 -4.37
CA GLN A 439 -13.13 -8.16 -3.98
C GLN A 439 -13.43 -8.24 -2.48
N GLU A 440 -13.29 -9.43 -1.89
CA GLU A 440 -13.60 -9.70 -0.48
C GLU A 440 -12.44 -9.37 0.47
N THR A 441 -11.20 -9.33 -0.02
CA THR A 441 -10.02 -8.98 0.78
C THR A 441 -9.97 -7.49 1.07
N GLU A 442 -9.70 -7.13 2.33
CA GLU A 442 -9.26 -5.80 2.72
C GLU A 442 -7.78 -5.65 2.36
N TRP A 443 -7.50 -4.81 1.36
CA TRP A 443 -6.14 -4.56 0.84
C TRP A 443 -5.42 -3.43 1.59
N GLU A 444 -6.09 -2.78 2.54
CA GLU A 444 -5.51 -1.71 3.32
C GLU A 444 -4.39 -2.29 4.19
N MET A 445 -3.17 -1.82 3.98
CA MET A 445 -2.09 -2.10 4.91
C MET A 445 -2.47 -1.49 6.26
N PRO A 446 -2.46 -2.25 7.38
CA PRO A 446 -2.78 -1.68 8.68
C PRO A 446 -1.91 -0.47 8.97
N LYS A 447 -2.49 0.53 9.64
CA LYS A 447 -1.84 1.82 9.92
C LYS A 447 -0.65 1.71 10.89
N GLU A 448 -0.44 0.53 11.45
CA GLU A 448 0.64 0.22 12.39
C GLU A 448 1.89 -0.25 11.63
N ASP A 449 3.05 -0.10 12.25
CA ASP A 449 4.31 -0.59 11.68
C ASP A 449 4.29 -2.11 11.55
N LEU A 450 4.01 -2.57 10.33
CA LEU A 450 3.93 -3.99 9.96
C LEU A 450 5.27 -4.72 10.01
N THR A 451 6.38 -3.98 10.00
CA THR A 451 7.70 -4.58 10.22
C THR A 451 7.88 -4.99 11.69
N GLY A 452 7.07 -4.40 12.58
CA GLY A 452 7.13 -4.62 14.01
C GLY A 452 8.47 -4.20 14.62
N GLU A 453 9.25 -3.31 13.99
CA GLU A 453 10.61 -2.97 14.39
C GLU A 453 10.64 -2.55 15.87
N ALA A 454 9.75 -1.62 16.23
CA ALA A 454 9.60 -1.16 17.61
C ALA A 454 9.19 -2.31 18.54
N THR A 455 8.26 -3.17 18.12
CA THR A 455 7.75 -4.29 18.92
C THR A 455 8.85 -5.34 19.18
N TRP A 456 9.59 -5.73 18.15
CA TRP A 456 10.73 -6.64 18.24
C TRP A 456 11.88 -6.05 19.07
N LYS A 457 12.12 -4.74 18.96
CA LYS A 457 13.13 -4.07 19.79
C LYS A 457 12.74 -4.04 21.26
N VAL A 458 11.48 -3.78 21.56
CA VAL A 458 10.96 -3.87 22.93
C VAL A 458 11.04 -5.32 23.43
N PHE A 459 10.73 -6.31 22.60
CA PHE A 459 10.91 -7.72 22.95
C PHE A 459 12.35 -8.05 23.36
N GLN A 460 13.36 -7.65 22.58
CA GLN A 460 14.78 -7.83 22.93
C GLN A 460 15.11 -7.20 24.30
N LEU A 461 14.74 -5.93 24.50
CA LEU A 461 15.01 -5.20 25.74
C LEU A 461 14.34 -5.84 26.96
N LYS A 462 13.10 -6.30 26.82
CA LYS A 462 12.33 -6.92 27.90
C LYS A 462 12.80 -8.33 28.20
N THR A 463 13.23 -9.07 27.20
CA THR A 463 13.81 -10.41 27.36
C THR A 463 15.17 -10.35 28.04
N ALA A 464 16.02 -9.39 27.66
CA ALA A 464 17.28 -9.12 28.34
C ALA A 464 17.06 -8.79 29.83
N ALA A 465 16.08 -7.94 30.15
CA ALA A 465 15.71 -7.64 31.53
C ALA A 465 15.18 -8.87 32.30
N ALA A 466 14.37 -9.71 31.65
CA ALA A 466 13.82 -10.92 32.27
C ALA A 466 14.90 -12.00 32.55
N LEU A 467 15.94 -12.08 31.73
CA LEU A 467 17.05 -13.03 31.88
C LEU A 467 18.23 -12.49 32.69
N GLU A 468 18.21 -11.21 33.09
CA GLU A 468 19.32 -10.53 33.75
C GLU A 468 19.77 -11.23 35.05
N ASP A 469 18.81 -11.64 35.88
CA ASP A 469 19.10 -12.33 37.15
C ASP A 469 19.76 -13.70 36.93
N ALA A 470 19.27 -14.48 35.96
CA ALA A 470 19.85 -15.77 35.60
C ALA A 470 21.29 -15.61 35.07
N ILE A 471 21.55 -14.56 34.29
CA ILE A 471 22.88 -14.23 33.76
C ILE A 471 23.83 -13.77 34.89
N LYS A 472 23.36 -12.94 35.83
CA LYS A 472 24.14 -12.50 37.00
C LYS A 472 24.50 -13.66 37.93
N LYS A 473 23.62 -14.66 38.01
CA LYS A 473 23.81 -15.87 38.82
C LYS A 473 24.62 -16.96 38.10
N GLU A 474 25.11 -16.68 36.90
CA GLU A 474 25.90 -17.61 36.09
C GLU A 474 25.19 -18.95 35.86
N ILE A 475 23.86 -18.91 35.69
CA ILE A 475 23.10 -20.11 35.33
C ILE A 475 23.53 -20.52 33.92
N GLU A 476 23.98 -21.77 33.83
CA GLU A 476 24.44 -22.42 32.60
C GLU A 476 23.38 -22.30 31.48
N GLY A 477 23.78 -21.86 30.29
CA GLY A 477 22.91 -21.67 29.12
C GLY A 477 22.15 -20.34 29.04
N ALA A 478 22.11 -19.52 30.10
CA ALA A 478 21.30 -18.29 30.12
C ALA A 478 21.75 -17.22 29.09
N ARG A 479 23.07 -17.07 28.89
CA ARG A 479 23.65 -16.06 27.98
C ARG A 479 23.50 -16.47 26.52
N GLU A 480 23.77 -17.73 26.24
CA GLU A 480 23.62 -18.37 24.94
C GLU A 480 22.16 -18.33 24.50
N TYR A 481 21.24 -18.56 25.44
CA TYR A 481 19.80 -18.45 25.18
C TYR A 481 19.37 -17.00 24.87
N LEU A 482 19.74 -16.01 25.69
CA LEU A 482 19.43 -14.59 25.41
C LEU A 482 19.94 -14.17 24.03
N LEU A 483 21.17 -14.55 23.70
CA LEU A 483 21.73 -14.27 22.38
C LEU A 483 20.93 -14.91 21.25
N SER A 484 20.58 -16.19 21.40
CA SER A 484 19.83 -16.91 20.38
C SER A 484 18.48 -16.24 20.10
N LEU A 485 17.85 -15.67 21.13
CA LEU A 485 16.62 -14.87 21.02
C LEU A 485 16.84 -13.49 20.39
N ASP A 486 17.94 -12.81 20.72
CA ASP A 486 18.27 -11.53 20.09
C ASP A 486 18.45 -11.68 18.58
N ILE A 487 19.14 -12.74 18.14
CA ILE A 487 19.31 -13.08 16.71
C ILE A 487 17.97 -13.48 16.09
N LEU A 488 17.14 -14.27 16.80
CA LEU A 488 15.79 -14.63 16.34
C LEU A 488 14.94 -13.38 16.08
N ALA A 489 15.01 -12.38 16.98
CA ALA A 489 14.29 -11.13 16.80
C ALA A 489 14.76 -10.33 15.58
N VAL A 490 16.07 -10.32 15.28
CA VAL A 490 16.62 -9.69 14.07
C VAL A 490 16.11 -10.39 12.80
N TYR A 491 16.09 -11.73 12.78
CA TYR A 491 15.54 -12.47 11.65
C TYR A 491 14.02 -12.32 11.54
N GLY A 492 13.30 -12.22 12.66
CA GLY A 492 11.86 -11.92 12.68
C GLY A 492 11.55 -10.55 12.06
N GLN A 493 12.31 -9.51 12.40
CA GLN A 493 12.20 -8.19 11.77
C GLN A 493 12.49 -8.25 10.26
N THR A 494 13.55 -8.97 9.88
CA THR A 494 13.95 -9.11 8.46
C THR A 494 12.87 -9.83 7.65
N LEU A 495 12.30 -10.91 8.19
CA LEU A 495 11.20 -11.65 7.58
C LEU A 495 9.95 -10.78 7.41
N ALA A 496 9.55 -10.06 8.46
CA ALA A 496 8.41 -9.15 8.42
C ALA A 496 8.58 -8.05 7.36
N SER A 497 9.76 -7.43 7.29
CA SER A 497 10.09 -6.43 6.27
C SER A 497 10.03 -7.00 4.85
N ASN A 498 10.57 -8.20 4.63
CA ASN A 498 10.54 -8.86 3.33
C ASN A 498 9.10 -9.25 2.92
N GLN A 499 8.25 -9.63 3.87
CA GLN A 499 6.83 -9.91 3.62
C GLN A 499 6.02 -8.63 3.38
N VAL A 500 6.30 -7.50 4.03
CA VAL A 500 5.68 -6.22 3.62
C VAL A 500 6.08 -5.87 2.19
N THR A 501 7.33 -6.14 1.81
CA THR A 501 7.82 -5.90 0.46
C THR A 501 7.16 -6.82 -0.57
N ILE A 502 6.92 -8.10 -0.24
CA ILE A 502 6.26 -9.03 -1.18
C ILE A 502 4.84 -8.58 -1.52
N ILE A 503 4.10 -8.03 -0.54
CA ILE A 503 2.77 -7.47 -0.75
C ILE A 503 2.84 -6.33 -1.74
N ARG A 504 3.76 -5.39 -1.54
CA ARG A 504 3.89 -4.21 -2.40
C ARG A 504 4.19 -4.63 -3.83
N CYS A 505 5.13 -5.57 -4.01
CA CYS A 505 5.43 -6.15 -5.31
C CYS A 505 4.23 -6.90 -5.92
N SER A 506 3.49 -7.67 -5.13
CA SER A 506 2.29 -8.38 -5.60
C SER A 506 1.14 -7.43 -5.94
N GLN A 507 0.93 -6.38 -5.16
CA GLN A 507 -0.05 -5.32 -5.38
C GLN A 507 0.27 -4.55 -6.66
N GLU A 508 1.55 -4.20 -6.86
CA GLU A 508 2.02 -3.56 -8.08
C GLU A 508 1.84 -4.46 -9.32
N LEU A 509 2.26 -5.72 -9.22
CA LEU A 509 2.08 -6.69 -10.30
C LEU A 509 0.59 -6.90 -10.62
N PHE A 510 -0.23 -7.08 -9.59
CA PHE A 510 -1.68 -7.22 -9.73
C PHE A 510 -2.27 -6.01 -10.46
N ARG A 511 -1.96 -4.79 -10.00
CA ARG A 511 -2.39 -3.56 -10.67
C ARG A 511 -2.01 -3.57 -12.14
N LEU A 512 -0.74 -3.81 -12.47
CA LEU A 512 -0.23 -3.73 -13.83
C LEU A 512 -0.86 -4.76 -14.76
N LEU A 513 -1.07 -5.99 -14.28
CA LEU A 513 -1.75 -7.04 -15.04
C LEU A 513 -3.21 -6.68 -15.28
N MET A 514 -3.89 -6.14 -14.27
CA MET A 514 -5.29 -5.72 -14.38
C MET A 514 -5.48 -4.56 -15.34
N GLU A 515 -4.61 -3.56 -15.24
CA GLU A 515 -4.56 -2.48 -16.20
C GLU A 515 -4.32 -2.99 -17.63
N LYS A 516 -3.42 -3.96 -17.84
CA LYS A 516 -3.21 -4.55 -19.17
C LYS A 516 -4.47 -5.25 -19.70
N HIS A 517 -5.08 -6.11 -18.89
CA HIS A 517 -6.29 -6.84 -19.27
C HIS A 517 -7.44 -5.90 -19.63
N ILE A 518 -7.69 -4.88 -18.80
CA ILE A 518 -8.75 -3.88 -19.04
C ILE A 518 -8.45 -3.05 -20.29
N ASN A 519 -7.20 -2.62 -20.47
CA ASN A 519 -6.80 -1.85 -21.66
C ASN A 519 -7.00 -2.67 -22.94
N GLN A 520 -6.66 -3.97 -22.94
CA GLN A 520 -6.90 -4.84 -24.09
C GLN A 520 -8.39 -4.99 -24.42
N ALA A 521 -9.23 -5.21 -23.40
CA ALA A 521 -10.67 -5.36 -23.59
C ALA A 521 -11.35 -4.07 -24.12
N ASP A 522 -10.94 -2.91 -23.60
CA ASP A 522 -11.47 -1.63 -24.07
C ASP A 522 -10.93 -1.21 -25.43
N LEU A 523 -9.70 -1.57 -25.80
CA LEU A 523 -9.15 -1.28 -27.12
C LEU A 523 -9.99 -1.96 -28.21
N ALA A 524 -10.43 -3.21 -27.99
CA ALA A 524 -11.33 -3.90 -28.91
C ALA A 524 -12.67 -3.17 -29.08
N ARG A 525 -13.29 -2.75 -27.96
CA ARG A 525 -14.56 -2.00 -27.96
C ARG A 525 -14.43 -0.62 -28.60
N LEU A 526 -13.37 0.12 -28.28
CA LEU A 526 -13.07 1.44 -28.84
C LEU A 526 -12.85 1.33 -30.36
N LYS A 527 -12.17 0.28 -30.82
CA LYS A 527 -11.96 0.02 -32.25
C LYS A 527 -13.27 -0.22 -33.00
N GLU A 528 -14.16 -1.02 -32.43
CA GLU A 528 -15.48 -1.28 -33.00
C GLU A 528 -16.34 0.00 -33.03
N TYR A 529 -16.33 0.77 -31.94
CA TYR A 529 -17.05 2.04 -31.87
C TYR A 529 -16.52 3.07 -32.87
N ILE A 530 -15.19 3.24 -32.98
CA ILE A 530 -14.56 4.13 -33.98
C ILE A 530 -14.95 3.71 -35.40
N LYS A 531 -15.02 2.40 -35.68
CA LYS A 531 -15.43 1.91 -36.99
C LYS A 531 -16.86 2.35 -37.34
N ASN A 532 -17.77 2.27 -36.37
CA ASN A 532 -19.20 2.52 -36.57
C ASN A 532 -19.61 4.00 -36.41
N LEU A 533 -18.72 4.88 -35.97
CA LEU A 533 -18.97 6.32 -35.82
C LEU A 533 -19.51 6.96 -37.13
N GLU A 534 -20.82 7.25 -37.15
CA GLU A 534 -21.56 7.94 -38.22
C GLU A 534 -22.63 8.92 -37.65
N GLY A 535 -22.83 10.09 -38.29
CA GLY A 535 -23.93 11.01 -37.95
C GLY A 535 -23.99 11.50 -36.49
N GLN A 536 -25.19 11.49 -35.88
CA GLN A 536 -25.46 11.91 -34.48
C GLN A 536 -24.83 10.98 -33.42
N GLU A 537 -24.32 9.80 -33.80
CA GLU A 537 -23.59 8.91 -32.87
C GLU A 537 -22.26 9.53 -32.38
N SER A 538 -21.80 10.61 -33.01
CA SER A 538 -20.63 11.41 -32.60
C SER A 538 -20.86 12.28 -31.35
N GLU A 539 -22.05 12.27 -30.77
CA GLU A 539 -22.40 12.88 -29.48
C GLU A 539 -22.61 11.82 -28.38
N ASN A 540 -21.91 10.68 -28.45
CA ASN A 540 -22.03 9.63 -27.44
C ASN A 540 -21.19 9.95 -26.20
N GLU A 541 -21.88 10.42 -25.16
CA GLU A 541 -21.35 10.62 -23.82
C GLU A 541 -20.56 9.41 -23.27
N GLU A 542 -20.95 8.18 -23.60
CA GLU A 542 -20.22 6.98 -23.17
C GLU A 542 -18.82 6.93 -23.79
N MET A 543 -18.67 7.34 -25.05
CA MET A 543 -17.36 7.41 -25.69
C MET A 543 -16.51 8.51 -25.09
N GLU A 544 -17.10 9.68 -24.83
CA GLU A 544 -16.39 10.77 -24.16
C GLU A 544 -15.87 10.33 -22.78
N GLN A 545 -16.68 9.62 -21.99
CA GLN A 545 -16.27 9.04 -20.71
C GLN A 545 -15.15 8.02 -20.86
N LYS A 546 -15.21 7.13 -21.86
CA LYS A 546 -14.17 6.14 -22.10
C LYS A 546 -12.86 6.78 -22.56
N LEU A 547 -12.90 7.71 -23.51
CA LEU A 547 -11.70 8.43 -23.97
C LEU A 547 -11.11 9.30 -22.86
N TYR A 548 -11.94 9.93 -22.03
CA TYR A 548 -11.45 10.67 -20.87
C TYR A 548 -10.83 9.75 -19.82
N GLN A 549 -11.41 8.57 -19.57
CA GLN A 549 -10.78 7.59 -18.70
C GLN A 549 -9.41 7.16 -19.24
N ARG A 550 -9.29 6.93 -20.55
CA ARG A 550 -8.01 6.61 -21.20
C ARG A 550 -6.99 7.73 -21.04
N TYR A 551 -7.43 8.97 -21.20
CA TYR A 551 -6.62 10.15 -20.91
C TYR A 551 -6.13 10.17 -19.45
N LEU A 552 -7.01 9.89 -18.48
CA LEU A 552 -6.60 9.77 -17.07
C LEU A 552 -5.64 8.60 -16.83
N ASP A 553 -5.82 7.45 -17.47
CA ASP A 553 -4.95 6.29 -17.30
C ASP A 553 -3.52 6.61 -17.78
N ILE A 554 -3.39 7.32 -18.90
CA ILE A 554 -2.09 7.79 -19.42
C ILE A 554 -1.46 8.78 -18.45
N LYS A 555 -2.23 9.73 -17.90
CA LYS A 555 -1.74 10.65 -16.87
C LYS A 555 -1.36 9.93 -15.58
N GLN A 556 -2.05 8.85 -15.22
CA GLN A 556 -1.73 8.04 -14.04
C GLN A 556 -0.37 7.34 -14.20
N ILE A 557 -0.04 6.81 -15.38
CA ILE A 557 1.29 6.24 -15.67
C ILE A 557 2.37 7.31 -15.45
N LEU A 558 2.16 8.50 -16.03
CA LEU A 558 3.09 9.63 -15.88
C LEU A 558 3.21 10.08 -14.42
N PHE A 559 2.10 10.11 -13.68
CA PHE A 559 2.05 10.41 -12.26
C PHE A 559 2.86 9.40 -11.42
N VAL A 560 2.69 8.09 -11.68
CA VAL A 560 3.46 7.04 -10.99
C VAL A 560 4.95 7.18 -11.30
N ALA A 561 5.31 7.43 -12.56
CA ALA A 561 6.70 7.67 -12.95
C ALA A 561 7.30 8.91 -12.25
N LEU A 562 6.52 10.01 -12.15
CA LEU A 562 6.90 11.21 -11.41
C LEU A 562 7.06 10.97 -9.91
N ALA A 563 6.17 10.18 -9.29
CA ALA A 563 6.28 9.80 -7.89
C ALA A 563 7.55 8.95 -7.64
N ASN A 564 7.82 7.98 -8.53
CA ASN A 564 9.05 7.18 -8.51
C ASN A 564 10.30 8.04 -8.65
N TYR A 565 10.30 9.02 -9.56
CA TYR A 565 11.40 9.99 -9.69
C TYR A 565 11.55 10.84 -8.43
N LYS A 566 10.45 11.28 -7.81
CA LYS A 566 10.49 12.01 -6.53
C LYS A 566 11.06 11.15 -5.40
N HIS A 567 10.73 9.87 -5.32
CA HIS A 567 11.29 8.95 -4.34
C HIS A 567 12.78 8.69 -4.56
N ALA A 568 13.20 8.47 -5.81
CA ALA A 568 14.61 8.34 -6.18
C ALA A 568 15.40 9.63 -5.86
N TYR A 569 14.81 10.80 -6.15
CA TYR A 569 15.35 12.09 -5.77
C TYR A 569 15.46 12.22 -4.25
N LYS A 570 14.43 11.87 -3.48
CA LYS A 570 14.46 11.95 -2.01
C LYS A 570 15.56 11.09 -1.42
N TYR A 571 15.75 9.87 -1.93
CA TYR A 571 16.85 8.99 -1.55
C TYR A 571 18.21 9.62 -1.87
N TRP A 572 18.37 10.17 -3.08
CA TRP A 572 19.64 10.74 -3.53
C TRP A 572 19.96 12.09 -2.85
N ALA A 573 18.97 12.95 -2.65
CA ALA A 573 19.11 14.31 -2.14
C ALA A 573 18.98 14.40 -0.62
N LEU A 574 18.39 13.39 0.04
CA LEU A 574 17.99 13.45 1.45
C LEU A 574 17.14 14.70 1.74
N ARG A 575 16.22 15.00 0.82
CA ARG A 575 15.32 16.15 0.84
C ARG A 575 14.06 15.81 0.05
N ASP A 576 12.91 16.26 0.50
CA ASP A 576 11.69 16.20 -0.29
C ASP A 576 11.77 17.21 -1.46
N SER A 577 11.16 16.88 -2.59
CA SER A 577 11.02 17.82 -3.72
C SER A 577 9.80 18.72 -3.48
N ASP A 578 9.88 19.96 -3.99
CA ASP A 578 8.76 20.90 -3.97
C ASP A 578 7.67 20.52 -4.99
N VAL A 579 7.97 19.56 -5.87
CA VAL A 579 6.99 19.02 -6.81
C VAL A 579 5.90 18.28 -6.06
N ASN A 580 4.68 18.72 -6.33
CA ASN A 580 3.46 18.03 -5.96
C ASN A 580 2.84 17.45 -7.23
N PRO A 581 3.14 16.18 -7.58
CA PRO A 581 2.49 15.52 -8.71
C PRO A 581 0.99 15.59 -8.50
N ASN A 582 0.25 16.02 -9.51
CA ASN A 582 -1.20 16.12 -9.41
C ASN A 582 -1.79 15.73 -10.76
N ILE A 583 -2.62 14.69 -10.78
CA ILE A 583 -3.26 14.23 -12.01
C ILE A 583 -4.24 15.27 -12.60
N LEU A 584 -4.63 16.29 -11.81
CA LEU A 584 -5.37 17.47 -12.28
C LEU A 584 -4.56 18.34 -13.25
N LYS A 585 -3.23 18.31 -13.18
CA LYS A 585 -2.35 19.12 -14.02
C LYS A 585 -2.44 18.66 -15.47
N ASP A 586 -2.49 19.59 -16.41
CA ASP A 586 -2.37 19.24 -17.84
C ASP A 586 -0.97 18.67 -18.13
N VAL A 587 -0.79 17.96 -19.25
CA VAL A 587 0.53 17.36 -19.56
C VAL A 587 1.63 18.42 -19.62
N SER A 588 1.28 19.64 -20.06
CA SER A 588 2.21 20.78 -20.06
C SER A 588 2.66 21.22 -18.66
N GLU A 589 1.78 21.18 -17.66
CA GLU A 589 2.09 21.47 -16.26
C GLU A 589 2.90 20.33 -15.63
N LEU A 590 2.60 19.07 -15.97
CA LEU A 590 3.42 17.92 -15.55
C LEU A 590 4.84 17.98 -16.14
N LYS A 591 5.00 18.54 -17.36
CA LYS A 591 6.31 18.83 -17.93
C LYS A 591 7.09 19.88 -17.12
N VAL A 592 6.39 20.87 -16.54
CA VAL A 592 6.99 21.83 -15.60
C VAL A 592 7.40 21.15 -14.30
N ASP A 593 6.63 20.17 -13.82
CA ASP A 593 7.01 19.36 -12.65
C ASP A 593 8.30 18.58 -12.91
N VAL A 594 8.45 17.96 -14.08
CA VAL A 594 9.72 17.29 -14.45
C VAL A 594 10.89 18.28 -14.48
N ALA A 595 10.70 19.45 -15.09
CA ALA A 595 11.72 20.50 -15.11
C ALA A 595 12.05 21.01 -13.69
N THR A 596 11.05 21.04 -12.80
CA THR A 596 11.23 21.41 -11.40
C THR A 596 12.01 20.36 -10.62
N LEU A 597 11.73 19.07 -10.81
CA LEU A 597 12.53 17.97 -10.25
C LEU A 597 14.00 18.03 -10.73
N GLN A 598 14.24 18.38 -11.99
CA GLN A 598 15.59 18.60 -12.51
C GLN A 598 16.27 19.79 -11.83
N ARG A 599 15.56 20.91 -11.64
CA ARG A 599 16.05 22.07 -10.89
C ARG A 599 16.35 21.70 -9.43
N ASP A 600 15.47 20.94 -8.79
CA ASP A 600 15.66 20.45 -7.42
C ASP A 600 16.92 19.59 -7.31
N CYS A 601 17.21 18.75 -8.30
CA CYS A 601 18.48 18.02 -8.37
C CYS A 601 19.69 18.97 -8.39
N MET A 602 19.63 20.03 -9.20
CA MET A 602 20.70 21.05 -9.26
C MET A 602 20.83 21.83 -7.95
N GLU A 603 19.73 22.13 -7.27
CA GLU A 603 19.73 22.82 -5.98
C GLU A 603 20.23 21.94 -4.84
N ALA A 604 19.87 20.66 -4.83
CA ALA A 604 20.37 19.69 -3.87
C ALA A 604 21.91 19.59 -3.94
N LEU A 605 22.53 19.70 -5.12
CA LEU A 605 24.00 19.75 -5.21
C LEU A 605 24.61 20.92 -4.45
N LYS A 606 23.96 22.10 -4.44
CA LYS A 606 24.42 23.28 -3.69
C LYS A 606 24.34 23.08 -2.19
N GLN A 607 23.43 22.22 -1.71
CA GLN A 607 23.25 21.95 -0.29
C GLN A 607 24.41 21.14 0.29
N PHE A 608 25.02 20.29 -0.53
CA PHE A 608 26.18 19.48 -0.17
C PHE A 608 27.41 20.38 -0.20
N ASN A 609 27.82 20.80 0.99
CA ASN A 609 29.03 21.59 1.19
C ASN A 609 29.84 20.97 2.34
N PRO A 610 30.96 20.28 2.04
CA PRO A 610 31.55 20.10 0.71
C PRO A 610 30.67 19.25 -0.23
N PRO A 611 30.85 19.37 -1.57
CA PRO A 611 30.19 18.49 -2.53
C PRO A 611 30.50 17.01 -2.25
N PRO A 612 29.70 16.06 -2.78
CA PRO A 612 30.02 14.63 -2.64
C PRO A 612 31.42 14.31 -3.19
N GLN A 613 32.23 13.65 -2.38
CA GLN A 613 33.62 13.29 -2.69
C GLN A 613 33.75 11.77 -2.80
N PRO A 614 34.65 11.26 -3.68
CA PRO A 614 34.91 9.85 -3.73
C PRO A 614 35.67 9.39 -2.49
N PHE A 615 35.40 8.16 -2.04
CA PHE A 615 36.25 7.44 -1.11
C PHE A 615 36.57 6.05 -1.69
N GLN A 616 37.73 5.51 -1.33
CA GLN A 616 38.20 4.20 -1.79
C GLN A 616 38.89 3.47 -0.64
N ASN A 617 39.00 2.14 -0.78
CA ASN A 617 39.77 1.27 0.11
C ASN A 617 39.34 1.36 1.58
N ARG A 618 38.07 1.66 1.86
CA ARG A 618 37.56 1.64 3.23
C ARG A 618 37.28 0.20 3.61
N ILE A 619 37.93 -0.28 4.66
CA ILE A 619 37.79 -1.65 5.13
C ILE A 619 36.97 -1.63 6.42
N VAL A 620 35.84 -2.33 6.38
CA VAL A 620 35.09 -2.71 7.58
C VAL A 620 35.53 -4.11 7.95
N GLU A 621 36.05 -4.25 9.16
CA GLU A 621 36.54 -5.52 9.69
C GLU A 621 35.49 -6.13 10.61
N ILE A 622 34.98 -7.31 10.23
CA ILE A 622 34.01 -8.05 11.03
C ILE A 622 34.77 -9.18 11.71
N THR A 623 35.01 -8.97 13.00
CA THR A 623 35.71 -9.91 13.90
C THR A 623 34.81 -10.43 15.02
N ASP A 624 33.51 -10.08 14.99
CA ASP A 624 32.56 -10.61 15.95
C ASP A 624 32.57 -12.14 15.89
N SER A 625 32.88 -12.76 17.01
CA SER A 625 33.09 -14.21 17.08
C SER A 625 31.86 -14.98 16.63
N LYS A 626 30.65 -14.45 16.88
CA LYS A 626 29.38 -15.11 16.57
C LYS A 626 29.07 -15.02 15.08
N THR A 627 29.31 -13.87 14.46
CA THR A 627 29.23 -13.73 13.00
C THR A 627 30.20 -14.67 12.28
N LEU A 628 31.42 -14.83 12.80
CA LEU A 628 32.42 -15.72 12.23
C LEU A 628 32.10 -17.20 12.44
N GLU A 629 31.55 -17.58 13.60
CA GLU A 629 31.05 -18.94 13.85
C GLU A 629 29.92 -19.30 12.90
N SER A 630 28.93 -18.40 12.72
CA SER A 630 27.88 -18.57 11.72
C SER A 630 28.47 -18.79 10.32
N LEU A 631 29.46 -17.99 9.91
CA LEU A 631 30.10 -18.17 8.59
C LEU A 631 30.73 -19.55 8.45
N LYS A 632 31.41 -20.05 9.49
CA LYS A 632 32.09 -21.36 9.48
C LYS A 632 31.12 -22.51 9.36
N GLU A 633 30.06 -22.49 10.16
CA GLU A 633 29.10 -23.58 10.25
C GLU A 633 28.11 -23.59 9.08
N THR A 634 27.71 -22.40 8.66
CA THR A 634 26.56 -22.23 7.77
C THR A 634 26.94 -21.75 6.38
N ARG A 635 28.21 -21.33 6.19
CA ARG A 635 28.70 -20.59 5.02
C ARG A 635 27.98 -19.26 4.79
N GLU A 636 27.31 -18.75 5.81
CA GLU A 636 26.53 -17.52 5.79
C GLU A 636 26.80 -16.68 7.05
N ALA A 637 26.87 -15.36 6.86
CA ALA A 637 27.08 -14.41 7.94
C ALA A 637 26.29 -13.14 7.68
N SER A 638 25.72 -12.58 8.74
CA SER A 638 25.00 -11.31 8.72
C SER A 638 25.53 -10.36 9.78
N TRP A 639 25.57 -9.08 9.46
CA TRP A 639 25.93 -8.01 10.39
C TRP A 639 25.22 -6.72 10.01
N GLU A 640 25.02 -5.86 10.99
CA GLU A 640 24.43 -4.54 10.79
C GLU A 640 25.54 -3.48 10.73
N ILE A 641 25.42 -2.52 9.83
CA ILE A 641 26.18 -1.27 9.89
C ILE A 641 25.21 -0.16 10.28
N ASN A 642 25.47 0.46 11.42
CA ASN A 642 24.63 1.49 12.01
C ASN A 642 25.11 2.91 11.63
N LEU A 643 24.19 3.89 11.63
CA LEU A 643 24.51 5.31 11.40
C LEU A 643 25.54 5.89 12.39
N LYS A 644 25.75 5.23 13.53
CA LYS A 644 26.67 5.66 14.59
C LYS A 644 28.00 4.92 14.57
N ASP A 645 28.19 3.99 13.64
CA ASP A 645 29.43 3.24 13.58
C ASP A 645 30.60 4.15 13.17
N SER A 646 31.74 3.94 13.83
CA SER A 646 32.94 4.76 13.64
C SER A 646 33.48 4.75 12.21
N PHE A 647 33.11 3.77 11.39
CA PHE A 647 33.54 3.64 9.99
C PHE A 647 33.14 4.82 9.10
N PHE A 648 32.07 5.54 9.47
CA PHE A 648 31.52 6.68 8.73
C PHE A 648 31.34 7.91 9.64
N GLU A 649 32.19 8.03 10.67
CA GLU A 649 32.11 9.15 11.61
C GLU A 649 32.34 10.48 10.87
N ASN A 650 31.51 11.47 11.17
CA ASN A 650 31.58 12.81 10.56
C ASN A 650 31.40 12.79 9.05
N GLU A 651 30.60 11.87 8.54
CA GLU A 651 30.22 11.79 7.14
C GLU A 651 28.70 11.70 7.05
N TYR A 652 28.18 12.20 5.94
CA TYR A 652 26.77 12.15 5.58
C TYR A 652 26.62 11.54 4.19
N ARG A 653 25.42 11.01 3.89
CA ARG A 653 25.04 10.61 2.53
C ARG A 653 26.09 9.73 1.84
N VAL A 654 26.44 8.62 2.49
CA VAL A 654 27.39 7.65 1.94
C VAL A 654 26.68 6.80 0.88
N ARG A 655 27.29 6.63 -0.30
CA ARG A 655 26.75 5.83 -1.41
C ARG A 655 27.83 4.91 -1.94
N LEU A 656 27.58 3.60 -1.95
CA LEU A 656 28.53 2.55 -2.28
C LEU A 656 28.46 2.22 -3.77
N LYS A 657 29.57 2.39 -4.48
CA LYS A 657 29.71 1.96 -5.88
C LYS A 657 30.37 0.57 -6.00
N LEU A 658 31.17 0.22 -4.99
CA LEU A 658 31.94 -1.01 -4.96
C LEU A 658 31.87 -1.63 -3.58
N MET A 659 31.75 -2.95 -3.58
CA MET A 659 31.77 -3.75 -2.38
C MET A 659 32.42 -5.10 -2.65
N ARG A 660 33.50 -5.40 -1.94
CA ARG A 660 34.21 -6.67 -2.04
C ARG A 660 34.29 -7.31 -0.67
N ILE A 661 34.23 -8.64 -0.64
CA ILE A 661 34.27 -9.42 0.59
C ILE A 661 35.45 -10.37 0.52
N TRP A 662 36.42 -10.15 1.40
CA TRP A 662 37.59 -11.00 1.56
C TRP A 662 37.48 -11.80 2.85
N LEU A 663 37.85 -13.08 2.79
CA LEU A 663 37.87 -13.96 3.96
C LEU A 663 39.33 -14.21 4.34
N ASP A 664 39.73 -13.85 5.56
CA ASP A 664 41.09 -14.07 6.03
C ASP A 664 41.19 -15.45 6.69
N GLY A 665 42.20 -16.25 6.30
CA GLY A 665 42.42 -17.61 6.80
C GLY A 665 41.96 -18.72 5.85
N VAL A 666 41.42 -18.38 4.68
CA VAL A 666 41.16 -19.34 3.60
C VAL A 666 42.43 -19.61 2.78
N ASP A 667 42.52 -20.81 2.19
CA ASP A 667 43.64 -21.16 1.30
C ASP A 667 43.71 -20.21 0.09
N ALA A 668 44.88 -19.63 -0.14
CA ALA A 668 45.12 -18.63 -1.18
C ALA A 668 45.02 -19.20 -2.61
N THR A 669 45.09 -20.53 -2.79
CA THR A 669 44.92 -21.16 -4.12
C THR A 669 43.47 -21.49 -4.44
N SER A 670 42.59 -21.43 -3.45
CA SER A 670 41.20 -21.81 -3.58
C SER A 670 40.36 -20.67 -4.15
N LYS A 671 39.45 -21.00 -5.07
CA LYS A 671 38.45 -20.06 -5.59
C LYS A 671 37.36 -19.84 -4.56
N VAL A 672 37.07 -18.59 -4.23
CA VAL A 672 35.98 -18.21 -3.33
C VAL A 672 34.92 -17.47 -4.13
N GLN A 673 33.66 -17.91 -4.03
CA GLN A 673 32.49 -17.27 -4.64
C GLN A 673 31.50 -16.86 -3.56
N ILE A 674 31.22 -15.56 -3.48
CA ILE A 674 30.39 -14.95 -2.45
C ILE A 674 29.22 -14.25 -3.14
N ARG A 675 28.02 -14.53 -2.64
CA ARG A 675 26.84 -13.71 -2.89
C ARG A 675 26.70 -12.72 -1.75
N ILE A 676 26.51 -11.45 -2.09
CA ILE A 676 26.35 -10.34 -1.15
C ILE A 676 24.92 -9.84 -1.28
N THR A 677 24.20 -9.82 -0.17
CA THR A 677 22.84 -9.31 -0.07
C THR A 677 22.67 -8.35 1.10
N ASN A 678 21.53 -7.68 1.18
CA ASN A 678 21.12 -6.94 2.36
C ASN A 678 19.61 -7.04 2.60
N SER A 679 19.11 -6.41 3.66
CA SER A 679 17.70 -6.44 4.04
C SER A 679 16.77 -5.60 3.14
N GLY A 680 17.31 -4.80 2.21
CA GLY A 680 16.51 -3.82 1.45
C GLY A 680 16.01 -2.63 2.27
N HIS A 681 16.27 -2.61 3.59
CA HIS A 681 15.92 -1.51 4.49
C HIS A 681 17.16 -0.68 4.81
N TYR A 682 17.13 0.61 4.45
CA TYR A 682 18.26 1.51 4.60
C TYR A 682 17.92 2.67 5.51
N TYR A 683 18.87 2.99 6.37
CA TYR A 683 18.88 4.23 7.14
C TYR A 683 19.76 5.26 6.45
N ASP A 684 19.47 6.54 6.66
CA ASP A 684 20.36 7.62 6.26
C ASP A 684 20.23 8.81 7.20
N ASP A 685 21.23 9.67 7.20
CA ASP A 685 21.21 10.91 7.95
C ASP A 685 21.80 12.08 7.17
N TYR A 686 21.15 13.24 7.32
CA TYR A 686 21.68 14.49 6.82
C TYR A 686 21.35 15.61 7.81
N LYS A 687 22.40 16.21 8.40
CA LYS A 687 22.28 17.35 9.33
C LYS A 687 21.23 17.12 10.45
N ASN A 688 21.27 15.95 11.09
CA ASN A 688 20.35 15.51 12.16
C ASN A 688 18.91 15.18 11.74
N LYS A 689 18.56 15.23 10.45
CA LYS A 689 17.33 14.61 9.93
C LYS A 689 17.64 13.16 9.57
N LYS A 690 16.86 12.24 10.13
CA LYS A 690 16.92 10.81 9.82
C LYS A 690 15.99 10.48 8.66
N PHE A 691 16.39 9.50 7.88
CA PHE A 691 15.60 8.96 6.77
C PHE A 691 15.59 7.44 6.85
N GLN A 692 14.46 6.87 6.43
CA GLN A 692 14.27 5.44 6.27
C GLN A 692 13.77 5.16 4.86
N PHE A 693 14.37 4.15 4.23
CA PHE A 693 14.05 3.76 2.86
C PHE A 693 13.91 2.25 2.75
N ASN A 694 12.94 1.80 1.97
CA ASN A 694 12.81 0.42 1.54
C ASN A 694 13.09 0.33 0.04
N THR A 695 13.79 -0.70 -0.40
CA THR A 695 13.96 -1.05 -1.81
C THR A 695 14.17 -2.55 -1.94
N GLU A 696 14.34 -3.06 -3.16
CA GLU A 696 14.70 -4.45 -3.37
C GLU A 696 16.01 -4.77 -2.64
N PRO A 697 16.11 -5.93 -1.96
CA PRO A 697 17.37 -6.44 -1.43
C PRO A 697 18.48 -6.37 -2.47
N PHE A 698 19.57 -5.71 -2.11
CA PHE A 698 20.77 -5.68 -2.93
C PHE A 698 21.22 -7.12 -3.23
N ASN A 699 21.69 -7.39 -4.44
CA ASN A 699 22.23 -8.70 -4.81
C ASN A 699 23.41 -8.55 -5.77
N ARG A 700 24.60 -8.90 -5.32
CA ARG A 700 25.82 -8.93 -6.14
C ARG A 700 26.63 -10.19 -5.90
N GLY A 701 27.32 -10.63 -6.94
CA GLY A 701 28.36 -11.66 -6.84
C GLY A 701 29.74 -11.03 -6.70
N PHE A 702 30.59 -11.63 -5.89
CA PHE A 702 32.02 -11.35 -5.83
C PHE A 702 32.78 -12.67 -5.82
N SER A 703 33.87 -12.78 -6.60
CA SER A 703 34.71 -13.98 -6.57
C SER A 703 36.19 -13.68 -6.81
N TYR A 704 37.05 -14.47 -6.17
CA TYR A 704 38.49 -14.30 -6.19
C TYR A 704 39.26 -15.62 -6.01
N VAL A 705 40.55 -15.61 -6.36
CA VAL A 705 41.56 -16.62 -6.01
C VAL A 705 42.79 -15.88 -5.51
N GLY A 706 43.21 -16.13 -4.27
CA GLY A 706 44.27 -15.37 -3.62
C GLY A 706 43.90 -13.89 -3.55
N SER A 707 44.68 -13.02 -4.17
CA SER A 707 44.37 -11.59 -4.34
C SER A 707 43.77 -11.24 -5.70
N THR A 708 43.61 -12.21 -6.59
CA THR A 708 43.13 -12.01 -7.96
C THR A 708 41.61 -12.04 -7.99
N ILE A 709 40.99 -10.92 -8.39
CA ILE A 709 39.55 -10.81 -8.56
C ILE A 709 39.14 -11.50 -9.88
N ILE A 710 38.13 -12.36 -9.82
CA ILE A 710 37.54 -13.06 -10.98
C ILE A 710 36.23 -12.39 -11.39
N THR A 711 35.39 -12.05 -10.41
CA THR A 711 34.14 -11.29 -10.60
C THR A 711 34.11 -10.22 -9.54
N ASP A 712 34.07 -8.96 -9.97
CA ASP A 712 34.12 -7.83 -9.06
C ASP A 712 32.72 -7.45 -8.57
N GLY A 713 32.63 -6.92 -7.35
CA GLY A 713 31.37 -6.49 -6.75
C GLY A 713 30.96 -5.06 -7.14
N THR A 714 31.29 -4.67 -8.37
CA THR A 714 30.90 -3.40 -9.00
C THR A 714 29.93 -3.66 -10.13
N ILE A 715 29.13 -2.65 -10.47
CA ILE A 715 28.40 -2.64 -11.74
C ILE A 715 29.39 -2.29 -12.84
N ALA A 716 29.24 -2.90 -14.02
CA ALA A 716 30.02 -2.53 -15.19
C ALA A 716 29.85 -1.02 -15.47
N GLU A 717 30.92 -0.34 -15.89
CA GLU A 717 30.94 1.12 -16.02
C GLU A 717 29.84 1.65 -16.95
N GLU A 718 29.52 0.90 -18.00
CA GLU A 718 28.44 1.20 -18.95
C GLU A 718 27.04 1.23 -18.34
N PHE A 719 26.83 0.63 -17.16
CA PHE A 719 25.56 0.63 -16.43
C PHE A 719 25.66 1.27 -15.03
N ALA A 720 26.79 1.90 -14.70
CA ALA A 720 27.05 2.37 -13.33
C ALA A 720 26.10 3.48 -12.85
N TYR A 721 25.38 4.11 -13.77
CA TYR A 721 24.38 5.16 -13.52
C TYR A 721 22.95 4.70 -13.77
N ASP A 722 22.73 3.43 -14.10
CA ASP A 722 21.40 2.90 -14.44
C ASP A 722 20.71 2.28 -13.22
N TYR A 723 21.48 1.83 -12.24
CA TYR A 723 20.99 1.08 -11.10
C TYR A 723 21.13 1.84 -9.79
N PHE A 724 20.24 1.51 -8.85
CA PHE A 724 20.25 1.95 -7.48
C PHE A 724 21.64 1.79 -6.84
N ILE A 725 22.12 2.87 -6.21
CA ILE A 725 23.41 2.92 -5.53
C ILE A 725 23.15 2.82 -4.02
N PRO A 726 23.43 1.68 -3.38
CA PRO A 726 23.10 1.46 -1.97
C PRO A 726 23.92 2.36 -1.05
N ASN A 727 23.43 2.54 0.18
CA ASN A 727 24.21 3.10 1.28
C ASN A 727 24.65 1.96 2.22
N PRO A 728 25.65 2.17 3.10
CA PRO A 728 26.15 1.11 3.96
C PRO A 728 25.21 0.78 5.13
N PHE A 729 24.26 1.65 5.48
CA PHE A 729 23.52 1.59 6.74
C PHE A 729 22.28 0.68 6.65
N THR A 730 22.54 -0.62 6.69
CA THR A 730 21.57 -1.71 6.53
C THR A 730 22.13 -2.97 7.20
N THR A 731 21.32 -4.02 7.29
CA THR A 731 21.82 -5.37 7.57
C THR A 731 22.39 -5.96 6.29
N TRP A 732 23.67 -6.32 6.31
CA TRP A 732 24.36 -7.02 5.23
C TRP A 732 24.42 -8.51 5.52
N THR A 733 24.30 -9.31 4.46
CA THR A 733 24.42 -10.77 4.52
C THR A 733 25.34 -11.24 3.40
N ILE A 734 26.24 -12.17 3.71
CA ILE A 734 27.06 -12.85 2.72
C ILE A 734 26.81 -14.35 2.76
N LYS A 735 26.84 -14.99 1.59
CA LYS A 735 26.79 -16.45 1.47
C LYS A 735 27.90 -16.94 0.56
N VAL A 736 28.76 -17.82 1.08
CA VAL A 736 29.84 -18.45 0.30
C VAL A 736 29.25 -19.61 -0.51
N GLN A 737 28.85 -19.31 -1.74
CA GLN A 737 28.19 -20.23 -2.68
C GLN A 737 29.09 -21.41 -3.04
N ALA A 738 30.37 -21.16 -3.29
CA ALA A 738 31.37 -22.16 -3.58
C ALA A 738 32.73 -21.69 -3.08
N GLY A 739 33.53 -22.61 -2.54
CA GLY A 739 34.89 -22.31 -2.12
C GLY A 739 35.42 -23.24 -1.03
N PRO A 740 36.58 -22.90 -0.44
CA PRO A 740 37.32 -23.78 0.46
C PRO A 740 36.58 -24.06 1.78
N ASP A 741 37.21 -24.90 2.61
CA ASP A 741 36.87 -25.01 4.02
C ASP A 741 37.04 -23.65 4.72
N LEU A 742 36.04 -23.28 5.52
CA LEU A 742 35.97 -21.98 6.21
C LEU A 742 36.41 -22.08 7.67
N SER A 743 36.73 -23.28 8.19
CA SER A 743 37.05 -23.52 9.61
C SER A 743 38.15 -22.59 10.15
N ASN A 744 39.12 -22.23 9.30
CA ASN A 744 40.25 -21.36 9.63
C ASN A 744 39.97 -19.87 9.42
N VAL A 745 38.76 -19.47 9.03
CA VAL A 745 38.41 -18.06 8.85
C VAL A 745 38.54 -17.33 10.18
N THR A 746 39.29 -16.23 10.18
CA THR A 746 39.56 -15.42 11.37
C THR A 746 38.92 -14.04 11.31
N LYS A 747 38.56 -13.57 10.11
CA LYS A 747 37.97 -12.25 9.87
C LYS A 747 37.29 -12.19 8.51
N ILE A 748 36.23 -11.40 8.42
CA ILE A 748 35.66 -10.94 7.15
C ILE A 748 36.10 -9.49 6.94
N ARG A 749 36.70 -9.19 5.78
CA ARG A 749 37.04 -7.81 5.37
C ARG A 749 36.08 -7.38 4.27
N MET A 750 35.27 -6.37 4.58
CA MET A 750 34.38 -5.71 3.63
C MET A 750 35.05 -4.44 3.12
N GLU A 751 35.52 -4.49 1.87
CA GLU A 751 36.15 -3.36 1.19
C GLU A 751 35.09 -2.56 0.44
N LEU A 752 35.04 -1.26 0.72
CA LEU A 752 34.04 -0.33 0.23
C LEU A 752 34.69 0.82 -0.53
N ALA A 753 34.07 1.18 -1.65
CA ALA A 753 34.35 2.45 -2.33
C ALA A 753 33.06 3.08 -2.84
N GLY A 754 33.07 4.39 -2.99
CA GLY A 754 31.86 5.12 -3.33
C GLY A 754 32.02 6.63 -3.22
N SER A 755 30.95 7.29 -2.81
CA SER A 755 30.93 8.74 -2.57
C SER A 755 30.31 9.06 -1.22
N LEU A 756 30.71 10.16 -0.62
CA LEU A 756 30.23 10.65 0.68
C LEU A 756 30.25 12.17 0.74
N VAL A 757 29.58 12.76 1.73
CA VAL A 757 29.65 14.19 2.04
C VAL A 757 30.29 14.35 3.43
N ALA A 758 31.45 15.00 3.51
CA ALA A 758 32.13 15.18 4.80
C ALA A 758 31.41 16.20 5.70
N ASN A 759 31.41 15.98 7.01
CA ASN A 759 30.83 16.86 8.02
C ASN A 759 31.90 17.50 8.90
N TYR A 760 32.39 18.67 8.48
CA TYR A 760 33.40 19.41 9.24
C TYR A 760 32.88 20.13 10.50
N LYS A 761 31.57 20.05 10.82
CA LYS A 761 30.93 20.87 11.88
C LYS A 761 30.49 20.10 13.13
N LYS A 762 30.59 18.77 13.17
CA LYS A 762 30.30 18.01 14.40
C LYS A 762 31.45 18.24 15.39
N LYS A 763 31.28 19.17 16.33
CA LYS A 763 32.18 19.26 17.49
C LYS A 763 32.06 17.95 18.27
N ILE A 764 33.20 17.29 18.48
CA ILE A 764 33.35 16.19 19.43
C ILE A 764 32.95 16.76 20.80
N LEU A 765 31.76 16.41 21.29
CA LEU A 765 31.47 16.53 22.71
C LEU A 765 32.16 15.33 23.35
N SER A 766 33.37 15.60 23.83
CA SER A 766 34.17 14.70 24.69
C SER A 766 33.45 14.39 25.98
#